data_AF-A0A673C2J8-F1
#
_entry.id   AF-A0A673C2J8-F1
#
_cell.length_a   1.000
_cell.length_b   1.000
_cell.length_c   1.000
_cell.angle_alpha   90.00
_cell.angle_beta   90.00
_cell.angle_gamma   90.00
#
_symmetry.space_group_name_H-M   'P 1'
#
loop_
_entity.id
_entity.type
_entity.pdbx_description
1 polymer ?
#
loop_
_entity_poly.entity_id
_entity_poly.type
_entity_poly.pdbx_seq_one_letter_code
_entity_poly.pdbx_strand_id
1 'polypeptide(L)'
;KACDVTDSFIFKEINTKLHLRSGFLIHVACVCAGHNASRDVVTLVKSILFHRRNPLHFHFITDTVANRILSSLFQSWMVPSVQVSFYDADELKSEVSWIPNKHYSGIYGLMKLTLTKALPAHLSKVIVLDTDITFATDVAELWGIFRKFTDKQVIGLVENQSDWYLGNLWKNHKPWPALGRGFNTGVILLYLDRLRKMGWEQMWRLTAERELMSMLSTSLADQDIFNAFIKQNPVLVHQLPCFWNVQLSDHTRSEQCYTEVSDLKVIHWNSPKKLRVKNKHVEFFRNLYLTFLEYDGNLLRRELFGCPSPASPQSSALEELDEDDQCYDFRRERLTIHRVHLYFLQYEDTPTEDGTDITLVAQLSMDRLQMLEAICKHWEGPISLALYMSDAEAQQFLRYAQASEVLKNRKNVGYHVVYKEGQFYPVNLVRNVALKNANTPYVFLTDVDFLPMYGLYDYLRRSVVQMDMSNTKKALVVPAFETLRYRLSFPKSKAELLSMLDMGTLYTFRYHVWPKGHAPTNYAKWRTATTPYKVEWEPDFEPYVVVKRDCPEYDQRFVGFGWNKVSHIMELDAQEYDLMVLPNAFMIHMPHAPSFDISKFRSSPSYRHCLNTLKDEFHQDLSRKYGSAALKYLTAQRNM
;
A
#
# COMPACT_ATOMS: atom_id res chain seq x y z
N LYS A 1 -50.45 -0.39 -13.72
CA LYS A 1 -49.89 0.19 -14.97
C LYS A 1 -48.38 0.33 -14.73
N ALA A 2 -47.59 -0.74 -14.74
CA ALA A 2 -47.24 -1.71 -15.79
C ALA A 2 -45.91 -1.33 -16.45
N CYS A 3 -44.86 -2.08 -16.09
CA CYS A 3 -43.76 -2.66 -16.89
C CYS A 3 -43.07 -3.63 -15.90
N ASP A 4 -43.51 -4.87 -15.76
CA ASP A 4 -43.13 -6.05 -16.56
C ASP A 4 -41.91 -5.87 -17.47
N VAL A 5 -40.78 -6.48 -17.04
CA VAL A 5 -40.03 -7.43 -17.87
C VAL A 5 -39.69 -8.64 -16.99
N THR A 6 -40.18 -9.79 -17.41
CA THR A 6 -39.96 -11.14 -16.88
C THR A 6 -38.68 -11.77 -17.44
N ASP A 7 -38.28 -12.87 -16.78
CA ASP A 7 -37.17 -13.80 -17.07
C ASP A 7 -35.82 -13.40 -16.45
N SER A 8 -35.26 -14.09 -15.44
CA SER A 8 -35.17 -15.53 -15.29
C SER A 8 -35.43 -16.02 -13.85
N PHE A 9 -36.39 -16.94 -13.74
CA PHE A 9 -36.56 -17.85 -12.62
C PHE A 9 -35.29 -18.68 -12.37
N ILE A 10 -34.65 -18.50 -11.22
CA ILE A 10 -34.04 -19.48 -10.30
C ILE A 10 -33.43 -18.59 -9.21
N PHE A 11 -34.09 -18.46 -8.05
CA PHE A 11 -33.59 -17.94 -6.74
C PHE A 11 -34.74 -17.43 -5.83
N LYS A 12 -35.97 -17.95 -5.99
CA LYS A 12 -37.10 -17.63 -5.11
C LYS A 12 -37.61 -18.87 -4.39
N GLU A 13 -36.77 -19.50 -3.57
CA GLU A 13 -37.26 -20.43 -2.54
C GLU A 13 -36.27 -20.72 -1.40
N ILE A 14 -35.62 -19.70 -0.84
CA ILE A 14 -35.01 -19.77 0.52
C ILE A 14 -35.14 -18.40 1.20
N ASN A 15 -36.38 -17.90 1.38
CA ASN A 15 -36.57 -16.61 2.05
C ASN A 15 -37.76 -16.57 3.01
N THR A 16 -37.88 -17.61 3.84
CA THR A 16 -38.80 -17.64 4.99
C THR A 16 -38.05 -18.05 6.25
N LYS A 17 -37.50 -17.03 6.94
CA LYS A 17 -36.97 -16.95 8.33
C LYS A 17 -35.59 -16.28 8.45
N LEU A 18 -35.38 -15.14 7.81
CA LEU A 18 -34.36 -14.18 8.25
C LEU A 18 -35.08 -12.93 8.76
N HIS A 19 -35.39 -12.92 10.06
CA HIS A 19 -35.47 -11.66 10.79
C HIS A 19 -34.19 -10.88 10.48
N LEU A 20 -34.32 -9.75 9.79
CA LEU A 20 -33.30 -8.72 9.69
C LEU A 20 -32.91 -8.32 11.12
N ARG A 21 -31.92 -9.01 11.69
CA ARG A 21 -31.29 -8.59 12.95
C ARG A 21 -30.62 -7.26 12.64
N SER A 22 -31.01 -6.20 13.34
CA SER A 22 -30.20 -4.98 13.42
C SER A 22 -28.77 -5.40 13.81
N GLY A 23 -27.83 -5.28 12.88
CA GLY A 23 -26.46 -5.75 13.08
C GLY A 23 -25.81 -4.99 14.24
N PHE A 24 -25.32 -5.71 15.25
CA PHE A 24 -24.49 -5.10 16.30
C PHE A 24 -23.07 -4.89 15.76
N LEU A 25 -22.40 -3.83 16.22
CA LEU A 25 -21.00 -3.52 15.89
C LEU A 25 -20.06 -4.51 16.59
N ILE A 26 -19.12 -5.08 15.84
CA ILE A 26 -18.08 -5.98 16.35
C ILE A 26 -16.75 -5.24 16.38
N HIS A 27 -16.08 -5.28 17.53
CA HIS A 27 -14.78 -4.63 17.74
C HIS A 27 -13.64 -5.65 17.65
N VAL A 28 -12.66 -5.38 16.81
CA VAL A 28 -11.48 -6.22 16.60
C VAL A 28 -10.23 -5.37 16.85
N ALA A 29 -9.33 -5.82 17.72
CA ALA A 29 -8.06 -5.15 17.99
C ALA A 29 -6.86 -5.95 17.49
N CYS A 30 -5.90 -5.28 16.88
CA CYS A 30 -4.66 -5.86 16.39
C CYS A 30 -3.47 -4.97 16.78
N VAL A 31 -2.33 -5.57 17.10
CA VAL A 31 -1.05 -4.86 17.18
C VAL A 31 -0.35 -5.02 15.85
N CYS A 32 -0.05 -3.92 15.16
CA CYS A 32 0.53 -3.94 13.82
C CYS A 32 1.61 -2.88 13.71
N ALA A 33 2.88 -3.29 13.58
CA ALA A 33 4.00 -2.37 13.50
C ALA A 33 4.93 -2.71 12.33
N GLY A 34 5.39 -1.68 11.64
CA GLY A 34 6.30 -1.76 10.50
C GLY A 34 5.67 -2.29 9.22
N HIS A 35 6.50 -2.36 8.18
CA HIS A 35 6.09 -2.67 6.80
C HIS A 35 5.53 -4.09 6.61
N ASN A 36 6.14 -5.09 7.25
CA ASN A 36 5.74 -6.49 7.07
C ASN A 36 4.38 -6.79 7.70
N ALA A 37 4.16 -6.37 8.96
CA ALA A 37 2.89 -6.57 9.64
C ALA A 37 1.75 -5.84 8.91
N SER A 38 2.02 -4.64 8.38
CA SER A 38 1.05 -3.86 7.61
C SER A 38 0.60 -4.55 6.33
N ARG A 39 1.43 -5.42 5.74
CA ARG A 39 1.03 -6.29 4.62
C ARG A 39 0.28 -7.52 5.09
N ASP A 40 0.80 -8.20 6.11
CA ASP A 40 0.26 -9.47 6.57
C ASP A 40 -1.18 -9.30 7.11
N VAL A 41 -1.44 -8.19 7.81
CA VAL A 41 -2.77 -7.87 8.35
C VAL A 41 -3.84 -7.67 7.26
N VAL A 42 -3.46 -7.36 6.02
CA VAL A 42 -4.42 -7.24 4.91
C VAL A 42 -5.07 -8.58 4.62
N THR A 43 -4.32 -9.68 4.67
CA THR A 43 -4.86 -11.04 4.47
C THR A 43 -5.83 -11.42 5.57
N LEU A 44 -5.49 -11.10 6.83
CA LEU A 44 -6.40 -11.26 7.96
C LEU A 44 -7.72 -10.51 7.72
N VAL A 45 -7.62 -9.21 7.41
CA VAL A 45 -8.78 -8.34 7.20
C VAL A 45 -9.64 -8.86 6.04
N LYS A 46 -9.04 -9.26 4.91
CA LYS A 46 -9.78 -9.87 3.79
C LYS A 46 -10.54 -11.13 4.20
N SER A 47 -9.91 -12.02 4.96
CA SER A 47 -10.57 -13.26 5.41
C SER A 47 -11.75 -12.98 6.34
N ILE A 48 -11.64 -11.98 7.22
CA ILE A 48 -12.75 -11.54 8.08
C ILE A 48 -13.87 -10.92 7.24
N LEU A 49 -13.53 -10.00 6.34
CA LEU A 49 -14.49 -9.27 5.52
C LEU A 49 -15.24 -10.18 4.55
N PHE A 50 -14.58 -11.22 4.03
CA PHE A 50 -15.20 -12.21 3.14
C PHE A 50 -16.37 -12.95 3.81
N HIS A 51 -16.23 -13.27 5.10
CA HIS A 51 -17.26 -13.98 5.86
C HIS A 51 -18.20 -13.06 6.67
N ARG A 52 -17.96 -11.74 6.66
CA ARG A 52 -18.63 -10.74 7.50
C ARG A 52 -20.13 -10.63 7.21
N ARG A 53 -20.93 -10.60 8.28
CA ARG A 53 -22.36 -10.22 8.23
C ARG A 53 -22.74 -9.01 9.10
N ASN A 54 -21.79 -8.48 9.85
CA ASN A 54 -21.99 -7.39 10.80
C ASN A 54 -21.05 -6.21 10.51
N PRO A 55 -21.42 -4.97 10.87
CA PRO A 55 -20.48 -3.85 10.90
C PRO A 55 -19.26 -4.15 11.78
N LEU A 56 -18.09 -3.69 11.37
CA LEU A 56 -16.82 -3.92 12.06
C LEU A 56 -16.14 -2.60 12.44
N HIS A 57 -15.51 -2.58 13.60
CA HIS A 57 -14.56 -1.55 13.99
C HIS A 57 -13.21 -2.20 14.29
N PHE A 58 -12.21 -1.92 13.44
CA PHE A 58 -10.82 -2.33 13.69
C PHE A 58 -10.08 -1.29 14.52
N HIS A 59 -9.40 -1.75 15.55
CA HIS A 59 -8.56 -0.96 16.44
C HIS A 59 -7.10 -1.42 16.25
N PHE A 60 -6.25 -0.56 15.69
CA PHE A 60 -4.85 -0.90 15.47
C PHE A 60 -3.95 -0.13 16.43
N ILE A 61 -3.18 -0.84 17.25
CA ILE A 61 -1.99 -0.26 17.90
C ILE A 61 -0.87 -0.28 16.86
N THR A 62 -0.36 0.88 16.48
CA THR A 62 0.56 1.05 15.36
C THR A 62 1.75 1.91 15.69
N ASP A 63 2.90 1.62 15.10
CA ASP A 63 3.97 2.60 14.95
C ASP A 63 3.63 3.61 13.84
N THR A 64 4.44 4.65 13.71
CA THR A 64 4.24 5.70 12.69
C THR A 64 4.19 5.13 11.26
N VAL A 65 5.00 4.10 10.99
CA VAL A 65 5.06 3.43 9.67
C VAL A 65 3.74 2.74 9.37
N ALA A 66 3.28 1.84 10.25
CA ALA A 66 2.04 1.10 10.04
C ALA A 66 0.82 2.02 10.02
N ASN A 67 0.79 3.08 10.83
CA ASN A 67 -0.28 4.08 10.80
C ASN A 67 -0.39 4.72 9.41
N ARG A 68 0.73 5.23 8.86
CA ARG A 68 0.73 5.87 7.52
C ARG A 68 0.25 4.91 6.43
N ILE A 69 0.70 3.66 6.47
CA ILE A 69 0.32 2.63 5.48
C ILE A 69 -1.16 2.27 5.61
N LEU A 70 -1.60 1.89 6.81
CA LEU A 70 -2.96 1.38 7.04
C LEU A 70 -4.01 2.49 6.94
N SER A 71 -3.71 3.72 7.38
CA SER A 71 -4.60 4.87 7.20
C SER A 71 -4.87 5.12 5.71
N SER A 72 -3.81 5.18 4.90
CA SER A 72 -3.94 5.33 3.45
C SER A 72 -4.69 4.15 2.80
N LEU A 73 -4.37 2.92 3.23
CA LEU A 73 -5.03 1.73 2.72
C LEU A 73 -6.52 1.71 3.04
N PHE A 74 -6.93 1.87 4.30
CA PHE A 74 -8.35 1.80 4.66
C PHE A 74 -9.15 2.99 4.12
N GLN A 75 -8.56 4.19 4.09
CA GLN A 75 -9.19 5.36 3.49
C GLN A 75 -9.46 5.16 1.99
N SER A 76 -8.48 4.61 1.26
CA SER A 76 -8.63 4.34 -0.17
C SER A 76 -9.40 3.04 -0.47
N TRP A 77 -9.44 2.10 0.47
CA TRP A 77 -10.20 0.85 0.32
C TRP A 77 -11.70 1.08 0.46
N MET A 78 -12.15 2.01 1.33
CA MET A 78 -13.56 2.41 1.44
C MET A 78 -14.54 1.23 1.59
N VAL A 79 -14.21 0.27 2.43
CA VAL A 79 -15.09 -0.88 2.69
C VAL A 79 -16.32 -0.41 3.46
N PRO A 80 -17.56 -0.62 2.96
CA PRO A 80 -18.78 -0.20 3.65
C PRO A 80 -18.90 -0.83 5.03
N SER A 81 -19.47 -0.09 5.99
CA SER A 81 -19.68 -0.55 7.36
C SER A 81 -18.41 -1.07 8.07
N VAL A 82 -17.24 -0.53 7.70
CA VAL A 82 -15.97 -0.72 8.42
C VAL A 82 -15.49 0.61 8.96
N GLN A 83 -15.23 0.65 10.26
CA GLN A 83 -14.55 1.75 10.93
C GLN A 83 -13.14 1.31 11.33
N VAL A 84 -12.21 2.26 11.37
CA VAL A 84 -10.83 2.00 11.80
C VAL A 84 -10.38 3.12 12.74
N SER A 85 -9.70 2.75 13.82
CA SER A 85 -9.02 3.69 14.71
C SER A 85 -7.61 3.22 14.99
N PHE A 86 -6.68 4.18 14.99
CA PHE A 86 -5.25 3.96 15.22
C PHE A 86 -4.86 4.53 16.58
N TYR A 87 -4.01 3.80 17.30
CA TYR A 87 -3.48 4.17 18.61
C TYR A 87 -1.96 4.10 18.54
N ASP A 88 -1.27 5.15 18.96
CA ASP A 88 0.18 5.25 18.84
C ASP A 88 0.87 4.29 19.83
N ALA A 89 1.67 3.37 19.29
CA ALA A 89 2.44 2.43 20.09
C ALA A 89 3.51 3.14 20.93
N ASP A 90 4.02 4.29 20.50
CA ASP A 90 5.05 5.04 21.24
C ASP A 90 4.51 5.61 22.55
N GLU A 91 3.23 6.00 22.61
CA GLU A 91 2.55 6.44 23.84
C GLU A 91 2.42 5.32 24.89
N LEU A 92 2.42 4.06 24.44
CA LEU A 92 2.26 2.87 25.28
C LEU A 92 3.58 2.18 25.59
N LYS A 93 4.68 2.62 24.96
CA LYS A 93 5.96 1.93 24.98
C LYS A 93 6.56 1.81 26.38
N SER A 94 6.47 2.88 27.15
CA SER A 94 6.98 2.96 28.54
C SER A 94 6.30 1.97 29.48
N GLU A 95 5.07 1.54 29.15
CA GLU A 95 4.29 0.59 29.96
C GLU A 95 4.92 -0.80 29.99
N VAL A 96 5.61 -1.19 28.92
CA VAL A 96 6.10 -2.57 28.72
C VAL A 96 7.60 -2.65 28.43
N SER A 97 8.28 -1.54 28.12
CA SER A 97 9.70 -1.53 27.73
C SER A 97 10.66 -2.02 28.81
N TRP A 98 10.23 -2.00 30.07
CA TRP A 98 11.01 -2.49 31.21
C TRP A 98 11.06 -4.02 31.30
N ILE A 99 10.22 -4.73 30.53
CA ILE A 99 10.13 -6.20 30.52
C ILE A 99 11.16 -6.76 29.52
N PRO A 100 12.19 -7.49 29.99
CA PRO A 100 13.14 -8.12 29.09
C PRO A 100 12.44 -9.19 28.25
N ASN A 101 12.59 -9.12 26.92
CA ASN A 101 11.86 -9.98 25.98
C ASN A 101 12.77 -10.53 24.88
N LYS A 102 12.67 -11.84 24.61
CA LYS A 102 13.41 -12.54 23.54
C LYS A 102 12.57 -12.84 22.31
N HIS A 103 11.27 -12.51 22.32
CA HIS A 103 10.37 -12.79 21.22
C HIS A 103 10.75 -11.99 19.96
N TYR A 104 10.59 -12.59 18.79
CA TYR A 104 11.00 -11.98 17.51
C TYR A 104 10.23 -10.69 17.16
N SER A 105 9.00 -10.55 17.67
CA SER A 105 8.20 -9.32 17.52
C SER A 105 8.66 -8.16 18.42
N GLY A 106 9.70 -8.38 19.24
CA GLY A 106 10.25 -7.38 20.14
C GLY A 106 9.19 -6.80 21.08
N ILE A 107 9.25 -5.49 21.30
CA ILE A 107 8.35 -4.77 22.22
C ILE A 107 6.88 -4.84 21.80
N TYR A 108 6.59 -4.93 20.49
CA TYR A 108 5.21 -5.00 19.99
C TYR A 108 4.51 -6.29 20.42
N GLY A 109 5.26 -7.37 20.64
CA GLY A 109 4.72 -8.61 21.21
C GLY A 109 4.14 -8.45 22.63
N LEU A 110 4.48 -7.37 23.35
CA LEU A 110 3.99 -7.11 24.70
C LEU A 110 2.77 -6.15 24.71
N MET A 111 2.48 -5.46 23.60
CA MET A 111 1.49 -4.36 23.57
C MET A 111 0.05 -4.81 23.79
N LYS A 112 -0.27 -6.11 23.65
CA LYS A 112 -1.60 -6.63 23.99
C LYS A 112 -1.94 -6.45 25.48
N LEU A 113 -0.93 -6.35 26.36
CA LEU A 113 -1.11 -6.09 27.79
C LEU A 113 -1.69 -4.70 28.08
N THR A 114 -1.47 -3.73 27.18
CA THR A 114 -1.85 -2.32 27.37
C THR A 114 -3.22 -1.96 26.77
N LEU A 115 -3.94 -2.92 26.18
CA LEU A 115 -5.20 -2.68 25.48
C LEU A 115 -6.30 -2.04 26.35
N THR A 116 -6.33 -2.31 27.66
CA THR A 116 -7.30 -1.67 28.57
C THR A 116 -7.07 -0.17 28.71
N LYS A 117 -5.81 0.28 28.54
CA LYS A 117 -5.37 1.69 28.57
C LYS A 117 -5.49 2.34 27.19
N ALA A 118 -5.10 1.63 26.14
CA ALA A 118 -5.11 2.13 24.76
C ALA A 118 -6.52 2.35 24.20
N LEU A 119 -7.43 1.39 24.42
CA LEU A 119 -8.76 1.41 23.80
C LEU A 119 -9.74 2.31 24.58
N PRO A 120 -10.77 2.87 23.91
CA PRO A 120 -11.70 3.82 24.52
C PRO A 120 -12.35 3.29 25.80
N ALA A 121 -12.49 4.17 26.79
CA ALA A 121 -13.01 3.80 28.12
C ALA A 121 -14.43 3.20 28.08
N HIS A 122 -15.26 3.64 27.13
CA HIS A 122 -16.62 3.14 26.93
C HIS A 122 -16.70 1.79 26.20
N LEU A 123 -15.60 1.32 25.60
CA LEU A 123 -15.57 0.04 24.91
C LEU A 123 -15.53 -1.10 25.93
N SER A 124 -16.57 -1.94 25.94
CA SER A 124 -16.74 -2.98 26.98
C SER A 124 -16.10 -4.33 26.64
N LYS A 125 -16.00 -4.68 25.35
CA LYS A 125 -15.52 -5.97 24.84
C LYS A 125 -14.77 -5.79 23.53
N VAL A 126 -13.77 -6.64 23.29
CA VAL A 126 -13.02 -6.66 22.03
C VAL A 126 -12.48 -8.06 21.73
N ILE A 127 -12.44 -8.44 20.45
CA ILE A 127 -11.66 -9.60 19.98
C ILE A 127 -10.26 -9.11 19.64
N VAL A 128 -9.23 -9.71 20.22
CA VAL A 128 -7.83 -9.39 19.90
C VAL A 128 -7.27 -10.49 19.01
N LEU A 129 -6.62 -10.11 17.91
CA LEU A 129 -6.08 -11.03 16.92
C LEU A 129 -4.61 -10.73 16.63
N ASP A 130 -3.83 -11.79 16.42
CA ASP A 130 -2.54 -11.67 15.73
C ASP A 130 -2.74 -11.42 14.23
N THR A 131 -1.74 -10.80 13.59
CA THR A 131 -1.80 -10.40 12.18
C THR A 131 -1.67 -11.57 11.20
N ASP A 132 -1.25 -12.75 11.68
CA ASP A 132 -1.02 -13.98 10.92
C ASP A 132 -2.15 -15.01 11.13
N ILE A 133 -3.37 -14.50 11.34
CA ILE A 133 -4.61 -15.26 11.48
C ILE A 133 -5.36 -15.31 10.13
N THR A 134 -6.07 -16.40 9.87
CA THR A 134 -6.98 -16.55 8.72
C THR A 134 -8.33 -17.09 9.20
N PHE A 135 -9.40 -16.35 8.92
CA PHE A 135 -10.77 -16.77 9.22
C PHE A 135 -11.33 -17.67 8.11
N ALA A 136 -12.08 -18.68 8.52
CA ALA A 136 -12.86 -19.56 7.65
C ALA A 136 -14.37 -19.51 7.96
N THR A 137 -14.80 -18.60 8.84
CA THR A 137 -16.17 -18.43 9.32
C THR A 137 -16.46 -16.96 9.63
N ASP A 138 -17.73 -16.62 9.89
CA ASP A 138 -18.13 -15.29 10.34
C ASP A 138 -17.59 -14.98 11.75
N VAL A 139 -16.87 -13.86 11.90
CA VAL A 139 -16.34 -13.37 13.18
C VAL A 139 -17.43 -13.11 14.22
N ALA A 140 -18.69 -12.90 13.79
CA ALA A 140 -19.84 -12.76 14.69
C ALA A 140 -20.09 -14.01 15.55
N GLU A 141 -19.74 -15.20 15.07
CA GLU A 141 -19.83 -16.44 15.84
C GLU A 141 -18.86 -16.44 17.02
N LEU A 142 -17.62 -15.98 16.79
CA LEU A 142 -16.60 -15.80 17.84
C LEU A 142 -17.04 -14.74 18.85
N TRP A 143 -17.54 -13.60 18.36
CA TRP A 143 -18.09 -12.54 19.21
C TRP A 143 -19.24 -13.04 20.10
N GLY A 144 -20.08 -13.94 19.57
CA GLY A 144 -21.19 -14.55 20.30
C GLY A 144 -20.76 -15.31 21.56
N ILE A 145 -19.51 -15.77 21.65
CA ILE A 145 -19.00 -16.52 22.79
C ILE A 145 -18.92 -15.68 24.07
N PHE A 146 -18.83 -14.34 23.97
CA PHE A 146 -18.93 -13.47 25.15
C PHE A 146 -20.21 -13.67 25.96
N ARG A 147 -21.29 -14.20 25.36
CA ARG A 147 -22.55 -14.52 26.07
C ARG A 147 -22.45 -15.77 26.94
N LYS A 148 -21.42 -16.60 26.72
CA LYS A 148 -21.15 -17.82 27.49
C LYS A 148 -20.22 -17.57 28.68
N PHE A 149 -19.72 -16.35 28.84
CA PHE A 149 -18.87 -15.99 29.97
C PHE A 149 -19.72 -15.95 31.24
N THR A 150 -19.22 -16.55 32.32
CA THR A 150 -19.79 -16.33 33.66
C THR A 150 -19.52 -14.90 34.11
N ASP A 151 -20.13 -14.47 35.22
CA ASP A 151 -19.91 -13.12 35.76
C ASP A 151 -18.48 -12.85 36.22
N LYS A 152 -17.71 -13.91 36.49
CA LYS A 152 -16.29 -13.82 36.89
C LYS A 152 -15.33 -13.82 35.70
N GLN A 153 -15.71 -14.40 34.57
CA GLN A 153 -14.80 -14.56 33.42
C GLN A 153 -14.58 -13.21 32.71
N VAL A 154 -13.32 -12.93 32.37
CA VAL A 154 -12.89 -11.66 31.75
C VAL A 154 -12.02 -11.84 30.51
N ILE A 155 -11.40 -13.02 30.36
CA ILE A 155 -10.53 -13.37 29.24
C ILE A 155 -11.01 -14.70 28.65
N GLY A 156 -11.15 -14.79 27.32
CA GLY A 156 -11.37 -16.04 26.60
C GLY A 156 -10.18 -16.37 25.71
N LEU A 157 -9.65 -17.58 25.84
CA LEU A 157 -8.43 -18.03 25.13
C LEU A 157 -8.53 -19.51 24.75
N VAL A 158 -7.78 -19.90 23.72
CA VAL A 158 -7.61 -21.30 23.32
C VAL A 158 -6.37 -21.89 23.98
N GLU A 159 -6.47 -23.13 24.50
CA GLU A 159 -5.32 -23.86 25.06
C GLU A 159 -4.19 -23.94 24.01
N ASN A 160 -2.96 -23.74 24.44
CA ASN A 160 -1.78 -23.86 23.59
C ASN A 160 -1.64 -25.33 23.13
N GLN A 161 -1.48 -25.53 21.82
CA GLN A 161 -1.50 -26.85 21.20
C GLN A 161 -0.13 -27.53 21.18
N SER A 162 0.82 -27.05 21.97
CA SER A 162 2.14 -27.67 22.17
C SER A 162 2.43 -27.87 23.66
N ASP A 163 3.41 -28.71 23.97
CA ASP A 163 3.82 -28.97 25.36
C ASP A 163 4.83 -27.91 25.89
N TRP A 164 4.84 -26.70 25.30
CA TRP A 164 5.73 -25.60 25.70
C TRP A 164 5.70 -25.35 27.21
N TYR A 165 4.52 -25.06 27.75
CA TYR A 165 4.40 -24.74 29.18
C TYR A 165 4.49 -25.95 30.12
N LEU A 166 4.53 -27.18 29.58
CA LEU A 166 4.79 -28.37 30.40
C LEU A 166 6.28 -28.56 30.69
N GLY A 167 7.18 -27.87 29.99
CA GLY A 167 8.63 -27.96 30.20
C GLY A 167 9.28 -29.20 29.58
N ASN A 168 8.54 -29.97 28.78
CA ASN A 168 8.97 -31.29 28.30
C ASN A 168 9.54 -31.29 26.88
N LEU A 169 9.65 -30.13 26.23
CA LEU A 169 10.10 -30.05 24.83
C LEU A 169 11.60 -30.31 24.63
N TRP A 170 12.46 -29.90 25.57
CA TRP A 170 13.90 -30.18 25.53
C TRP A 170 14.54 -30.13 26.92
N LYS A 171 15.74 -30.69 27.04
CA LYS A 171 16.52 -30.73 28.29
C LYS A 171 16.77 -29.30 28.79
N ASN A 172 16.45 -29.05 30.06
CA ASN A 172 16.54 -27.74 30.73
C ASN A 172 15.56 -26.66 30.25
N HIS A 173 14.49 -27.02 29.51
CA HIS A 173 13.42 -26.06 29.23
C HIS A 173 12.67 -25.69 30.52
N LYS A 174 12.77 -24.44 30.94
CA LYS A 174 12.00 -23.90 32.08
C LYS A 174 11.01 -22.84 31.57
N PRO A 175 9.75 -23.21 31.31
CA PRO A 175 8.76 -22.27 30.83
C PRO A 175 8.28 -21.34 31.94
N TRP A 176 7.66 -20.24 31.55
CA TRP A 176 6.89 -19.40 32.46
C TRP A 176 5.72 -20.20 33.08
N PRO A 177 5.21 -19.83 34.27
CA PRO A 177 4.12 -20.55 34.88
C PRO A 177 2.85 -20.49 34.02
N ALA A 178 2.19 -21.64 33.82
CA ALA A 178 0.88 -21.70 33.18
C ALA A 178 -0.04 -22.74 33.83
N LEU A 179 -1.32 -22.70 33.48
CA LEU A 179 -2.30 -23.75 33.77
C LEU A 179 -2.26 -24.81 32.66
N GLY A 180 -1.98 -26.07 32.99
CA GLY A 180 -1.91 -27.14 31.98
C GLY A 180 -0.88 -26.84 30.89
N ARG A 181 -1.28 -26.93 29.61
CA ARG A 181 -0.42 -26.54 28.48
C ARG A 181 -0.32 -25.03 28.28
N GLY A 182 -0.98 -24.23 29.09
CA GLY A 182 -1.12 -22.79 28.89
C GLY A 182 -2.06 -22.45 27.74
N PHE A 183 -2.11 -21.17 27.39
CA PHE A 183 -3.00 -20.59 26.41
C PHE A 183 -2.23 -19.81 25.36
N ASN A 184 -2.70 -19.82 24.11
CA ASN A 184 -2.12 -19.04 23.04
C ASN A 184 -2.82 -17.68 22.90
N THR A 185 -2.05 -16.59 22.78
CA THR A 185 -2.58 -15.20 22.72
C THR A 185 -2.88 -14.70 21.31
N GLY A 186 -2.94 -15.57 20.30
CA GLY A 186 -3.27 -15.16 18.92
C GLY A 186 -4.74 -14.88 18.68
N VAL A 187 -5.62 -15.41 19.52
CA VAL A 187 -7.06 -15.11 19.53
C VAL A 187 -7.50 -14.93 20.98
N ILE A 188 -7.87 -13.71 21.35
CA ILE A 188 -8.27 -13.36 22.71
C ILE A 188 -9.64 -12.70 22.70
N LEU A 189 -10.53 -13.14 23.58
CA LEU A 189 -11.75 -12.41 23.91
C LEU A 189 -11.53 -11.60 25.19
N LEU A 190 -11.45 -10.27 25.11
CA LEU A 190 -11.25 -9.41 26.27
C LEU A 190 -12.54 -8.71 26.67
N TYR A 191 -12.95 -8.89 27.93
CA TYR A 191 -14.03 -8.15 28.56
C TYR A 191 -13.45 -6.91 29.26
N LEU A 192 -13.11 -5.89 28.46
CA LEU A 192 -12.36 -4.70 28.88
C LEU A 192 -12.95 -3.99 30.11
N ASP A 193 -14.26 -3.83 30.19
CA ASP A 193 -14.89 -3.14 31.33
C ASP A 193 -14.65 -3.89 32.66
N ARG A 194 -14.71 -5.22 32.64
CA ARG A 194 -14.41 -6.04 33.83
C ARG A 194 -12.92 -6.00 34.17
N LEU A 195 -12.05 -6.08 33.15
CA LEU A 195 -10.60 -5.98 33.33
C LEU A 195 -10.17 -4.64 33.93
N ARG A 196 -10.75 -3.52 33.47
CA ARG A 196 -10.50 -2.18 34.05
C ARG A 196 -10.95 -2.10 35.49
N LYS A 197 -12.17 -2.57 35.81
CA LYS A 197 -12.73 -2.57 37.18
C LYS A 197 -11.88 -3.32 38.19
N MET A 198 -11.24 -4.41 37.76
CA MET A 198 -10.36 -5.21 38.63
C MET A 198 -8.90 -4.76 38.63
N GLY A 199 -8.56 -3.66 37.95
CA GLY A 199 -7.19 -3.12 37.92
C GLY A 199 -6.21 -3.97 37.10
N TRP A 200 -6.62 -4.43 35.90
CA TRP A 200 -5.80 -5.28 35.01
C TRP A 200 -4.35 -4.82 34.89
N GLU A 201 -4.13 -3.52 34.66
CA GLU A 201 -2.80 -2.93 34.50
C GLU A 201 -1.88 -3.25 35.68
N GLN A 202 -2.35 -3.01 36.90
CA GLN A 202 -1.58 -3.27 38.10
C GLN A 202 -1.32 -4.77 38.28
N MET A 203 -2.33 -5.62 38.03
CA MET A 203 -2.21 -7.05 38.25
C MET A 203 -1.22 -7.74 37.32
N TRP A 204 -1.23 -7.42 36.02
CA TRP A 204 -0.30 -8.05 35.09
C TRP A 204 1.13 -7.54 35.33
N ARG A 205 1.30 -6.25 35.70
CA ARG A 205 2.60 -5.68 36.08
C ARG A 205 3.21 -6.40 37.28
N LEU A 206 2.46 -6.52 38.38
CA LEU A 206 2.88 -7.26 39.57
C LEU A 206 3.18 -8.73 39.26
N THR A 207 2.42 -9.32 38.34
CA THR A 207 2.68 -10.69 37.88
C THR A 207 4.02 -10.78 37.16
N ALA A 208 4.27 -9.90 36.19
CA ALA A 208 5.52 -9.85 35.43
C ALA A 208 6.73 -9.58 36.34
N GLU A 209 6.66 -8.58 37.22
CA GLU A 209 7.74 -8.28 38.19
C GLU A 209 8.08 -9.49 39.05
N ARG A 210 7.07 -10.17 39.60
CA ARG A 210 7.30 -11.36 40.44
C ARG A 210 7.97 -12.48 39.67
N GLU A 211 7.46 -12.82 38.48
CA GLU A 211 8.03 -13.92 37.72
C GLU A 211 9.44 -13.58 37.21
N LEU A 212 9.71 -12.31 36.87
CA LEU A 212 11.02 -11.82 36.44
C LEU A 212 12.11 -11.92 37.52
N MET A 213 11.75 -12.04 38.80
CA MET A 213 12.72 -12.36 39.86
C MET A 213 13.36 -13.75 39.68
N SER A 214 12.66 -14.67 38.99
CA SER A 214 13.12 -16.05 38.77
C SER A 214 13.33 -16.41 37.30
N MET A 215 12.70 -15.66 36.39
CA MET A 215 12.77 -15.79 34.94
C MET A 215 13.52 -14.57 34.39
N LEU A 216 14.64 -14.77 33.69
CA LEU A 216 15.46 -13.64 33.22
C LEU A 216 14.79 -12.77 32.13
N SER A 217 13.78 -13.30 31.44
CA SER A 217 13.06 -12.64 30.34
C SER A 217 11.80 -13.41 29.95
N THR A 218 10.86 -12.75 29.27
CA THR A 218 9.81 -13.45 28.51
C THR A 218 10.40 -14.09 27.26
N SER A 219 9.84 -15.24 26.86
CA SER A 219 10.18 -15.95 25.62
C SER A 219 9.08 -15.84 24.57
N LEU A 220 7.81 -15.88 25.02
CA LEU A 220 6.62 -15.73 24.18
C LEU A 220 5.88 -14.42 24.48
N ALA A 221 6.63 -13.36 24.81
CA ALA A 221 6.13 -12.01 25.05
C ALA A 221 4.92 -11.96 26.00
N ASP A 222 3.81 -11.35 25.58
CA ASP A 222 2.59 -11.19 26.37
C ASP A 222 2.00 -12.54 26.81
N GLN A 223 2.14 -13.58 25.99
CA GLN A 223 1.61 -14.91 26.24
C GLN A 223 2.12 -15.49 27.57
N ASP A 224 3.39 -15.25 27.89
CA ASP A 224 3.99 -15.71 29.15
C ASP A 224 3.36 -15.03 30.36
N ILE A 225 3.09 -13.73 30.27
CA ILE A 225 2.49 -12.93 31.36
C ILE A 225 1.00 -13.27 31.52
N PHE A 226 0.25 -13.41 30.42
CA PHE A 226 -1.14 -13.88 30.46
C PHE A 226 -1.23 -15.26 31.14
N ASN A 227 -0.37 -16.19 30.78
CA ASN A 227 -0.36 -17.53 31.36
C ASN A 227 -0.01 -17.53 32.85
N ALA A 228 0.99 -16.75 33.26
CA ALA A 228 1.36 -16.62 34.67
C ALA A 228 0.22 -16.03 35.50
N PHE A 229 -0.46 -15.02 34.97
CA PHE A 229 -1.63 -14.41 35.60
C PHE A 229 -2.80 -15.41 35.72
N ILE A 230 -3.12 -16.13 34.64
CA ILE A 230 -4.21 -17.11 34.61
C ILE A 230 -3.94 -18.27 35.56
N LYS A 231 -2.69 -18.74 35.68
CA LYS A 231 -2.33 -19.80 36.64
C LYS A 231 -2.72 -19.44 38.08
N GLN A 232 -2.63 -18.16 38.43
CA GLN A 232 -3.00 -17.67 39.76
C GLN A 232 -4.49 -17.36 39.88
N ASN A 233 -5.17 -17.13 38.76
CA ASN A 233 -6.56 -16.71 38.70
C ASN A 233 -7.39 -17.55 37.70
N PRO A 234 -7.43 -18.89 37.84
CA PRO A 234 -8.02 -19.77 36.82
C PRO A 234 -9.53 -19.56 36.63
N VAL A 235 -10.23 -19.00 37.62
CA VAL A 235 -11.67 -18.72 37.53
C VAL A 235 -12.03 -17.58 36.56
N LEU A 236 -11.03 -16.79 36.14
CA LEU A 236 -11.20 -15.63 35.28
C LEU A 236 -11.13 -15.94 33.79
N VAL A 237 -10.66 -17.14 33.41
CA VAL A 237 -10.53 -17.55 32.01
C VAL A 237 -11.72 -18.38 31.54
N HIS A 238 -12.18 -18.11 30.33
CA HIS A 238 -13.08 -18.95 29.57
C HIS A 238 -12.28 -19.71 28.51
N GLN A 239 -12.17 -21.03 28.64
CA GLN A 239 -11.45 -21.83 27.65
C GLN A 239 -12.30 -21.98 26.38
N LEU A 240 -11.77 -21.48 25.27
CA LEU A 240 -12.37 -21.58 23.94
C LEU A 240 -12.08 -22.96 23.33
N PRO A 241 -13.02 -23.53 22.55
CA PRO A 241 -12.74 -24.69 21.72
C PRO A 241 -11.58 -24.44 20.76
N CYS A 242 -10.76 -25.46 20.52
CA CYS A 242 -9.46 -25.26 19.88
C CYS A 242 -9.52 -24.93 18.38
N PHE A 243 -10.66 -25.18 17.71
CA PHE A 243 -10.90 -24.75 16.34
C PHE A 243 -11.02 -23.23 16.15
N TRP A 244 -11.18 -22.46 17.24
CA TRP A 244 -11.12 -21.00 17.23
C TRP A 244 -9.70 -20.43 17.21
N ASN A 245 -8.67 -21.29 17.26
CA ASN A 245 -7.26 -20.92 17.12
C ASN A 245 -6.44 -22.18 16.82
N VAL A 246 -6.57 -22.72 15.61
CA VAL A 246 -5.81 -23.87 15.12
C VAL A 246 -4.37 -23.43 14.88
N GLN A 247 -3.45 -23.83 15.76
CA GLN A 247 -2.09 -23.32 15.82
C GLN A 247 -1.15 -24.13 14.94
N LEU A 248 -0.60 -23.49 13.89
CA LEU A 248 0.32 -24.10 12.95
C LEU A 248 1.78 -23.76 13.29
N SER A 249 2.36 -24.57 14.17
CA SER A 249 3.77 -24.52 14.54
C SER A 249 4.43 -25.89 14.62
N ASP A 250 5.75 -25.91 14.79
CA ASP A 250 6.51 -27.14 15.04
C ASP A 250 6.02 -27.77 16.35
N HIS A 251 5.89 -29.10 16.38
CA HIS A 251 5.43 -29.87 17.56
C HIS A 251 4.03 -29.49 18.08
N THR A 252 3.17 -28.94 17.22
CA THR A 252 1.75 -28.72 17.54
C THR A 252 0.93 -29.99 17.35
N ARG A 253 -0.16 -30.09 18.10
CA ARG A 253 -1.17 -31.17 18.04
C ARG A 253 -2.45 -30.68 17.36
N SER A 254 -2.30 -29.79 16.37
CA SER A 254 -3.41 -29.05 15.76
C SER A 254 -4.42 -29.96 15.06
N GLU A 255 -4.00 -31.13 14.59
CA GLU A 255 -4.85 -32.17 14.00
C GLU A 255 -5.93 -32.72 14.96
N GLN A 256 -5.83 -32.47 16.26
CA GLN A 256 -6.84 -32.87 17.24
C GLN A 256 -8.03 -31.90 17.29
N CYS A 257 -7.94 -30.76 16.61
CA CYS A 257 -8.94 -29.69 16.68
C CYS A 257 -9.99 -29.71 15.59
N TYR A 258 -9.87 -30.62 14.63
CA TYR A 258 -10.79 -30.74 13.52
C TYR A 258 -10.85 -32.19 13.04
N THR A 259 -12.04 -32.62 12.67
CA THR A 259 -12.28 -33.92 12.04
C THR A 259 -12.74 -33.76 10.59
N GLU A 260 -13.46 -32.68 10.31
CA GLU A 260 -13.93 -32.27 8.99
C GLU A 260 -13.66 -30.79 8.74
N VAL A 261 -13.81 -30.34 7.49
CA VAL A 261 -13.49 -28.96 7.09
C VAL A 261 -14.42 -27.94 7.76
N SER A 262 -15.68 -28.29 8.01
CA SER A 262 -16.69 -27.47 8.71
C SER A 262 -16.30 -27.11 10.14
N ASP A 263 -15.42 -27.90 10.77
CA ASP A 263 -14.91 -27.64 12.12
C ASP A 263 -13.96 -26.44 12.15
N LEU A 264 -13.25 -26.16 11.05
CA LEU A 264 -12.20 -25.14 10.99
C LEU A 264 -12.81 -23.73 10.99
N LYS A 265 -12.53 -22.96 12.06
CA LYS A 265 -13.02 -21.57 12.19
C LYS A 265 -11.91 -20.55 12.01
N VAL A 266 -10.78 -20.75 12.67
CA VAL A 266 -9.65 -19.81 12.66
C VAL A 266 -8.33 -20.57 12.61
N ILE A 267 -7.51 -20.25 11.61
CA ILE A 267 -6.18 -20.82 11.39
C ILE A 267 -5.13 -19.79 11.81
N HIS A 268 -4.12 -20.21 12.56
CA HIS A 268 -3.09 -19.34 13.10
C HIS A 268 -1.69 -19.79 12.67
N TRP A 269 -1.01 -18.97 11.88
CA TRP A 269 0.33 -19.23 11.36
C TRP A 269 1.44 -18.81 12.35
N ASN A 270 1.32 -19.26 13.60
CA ASN A 270 2.15 -18.81 14.72
C ASN A 270 3.64 -19.23 14.66
N SER A 271 4.01 -20.13 13.75
CA SER A 271 5.43 -20.45 13.52
C SER A 271 6.21 -19.29 12.90
N PRO A 272 7.49 -19.08 13.28
CA PRO A 272 8.40 -18.24 12.50
C PRO A 272 8.59 -18.71 11.05
N LYS A 273 8.36 -20.00 10.77
CA LYS A 273 8.39 -20.57 9.41
C LYS A 273 7.16 -20.18 8.58
N LYS A 274 6.12 -19.62 9.22
CA LYS A 274 4.84 -19.24 8.61
C LYS A 274 4.30 -20.36 7.73
N LEU A 275 4.06 -20.08 6.45
CA LEU A 275 3.57 -21.06 5.48
C LEU A 275 4.48 -22.29 5.36
N ARG A 276 5.78 -22.21 5.67
CA ARG A 276 6.73 -23.33 5.51
C ARG A 276 6.69 -24.38 6.63
N VAL A 277 5.79 -24.24 7.61
CA VAL A 277 5.58 -25.24 8.67
C VAL A 277 5.20 -26.61 8.08
N LYS A 278 5.56 -27.70 8.76
CA LYS A 278 5.14 -29.06 8.41
C LYS A 278 3.88 -29.41 9.21
N ASN A 279 2.79 -29.72 8.52
CA ASN A 279 1.56 -30.21 9.13
C ASN A 279 0.89 -31.19 8.14
N LYS A 280 0.14 -32.17 8.65
CA LYS A 280 -0.54 -33.20 7.85
C LYS A 280 -1.45 -32.59 6.77
N HIS A 281 -2.13 -31.49 7.09
CA HIS A 281 -3.10 -30.81 6.22
C HIS A 281 -2.58 -29.45 5.72
N VAL A 282 -1.26 -29.25 5.70
CA VAL A 282 -0.66 -27.94 5.41
C VAL A 282 -1.00 -27.40 4.04
N GLU A 283 -1.15 -28.26 3.03
CA GLU A 283 -1.50 -27.82 1.67
C GLU A 283 -2.88 -27.17 1.62
N PHE A 284 -3.87 -27.74 2.32
CA PHE A 284 -5.19 -27.14 2.46
C PHE A 284 -5.12 -25.77 3.12
N PHE A 285 -4.43 -25.66 4.26
CA PHE A 285 -4.29 -24.38 4.96
C PHE A 285 -3.57 -23.34 4.12
N ARG A 286 -2.48 -23.72 3.43
CA ARG A 286 -1.75 -22.82 2.52
C ARG A 286 -2.65 -22.32 1.41
N ASN A 287 -3.42 -23.19 0.78
CA ASN A 287 -4.33 -22.81 -0.30
C ASN A 287 -5.43 -21.87 0.19
N LEU A 288 -5.96 -22.09 1.39
CA LEU A 288 -6.91 -21.16 2.02
C LEU A 288 -6.28 -19.78 2.28
N TYR A 289 -5.07 -19.74 2.85
CA TYR A 289 -4.34 -18.49 3.06
C TYR A 289 -4.06 -17.77 1.74
N LEU A 290 -3.56 -18.50 0.73
CA LEU A 290 -3.25 -17.96 -0.60
C LEU A 290 -4.50 -17.43 -1.30
N THR A 291 -5.66 -18.06 -1.08
CA THR A 291 -6.95 -17.57 -1.58
C THR A 291 -7.18 -16.13 -1.12
N PHE A 292 -7.07 -15.85 0.19
CA PHE A 292 -7.28 -14.49 0.71
C PHE A 292 -6.12 -13.53 0.43
N LEU A 293 -4.89 -14.04 0.34
CA LEU A 293 -3.74 -13.25 -0.04
C LEU A 293 -3.93 -12.66 -1.45
N GLU A 294 -4.37 -13.49 -2.40
CA GLU A 294 -4.55 -13.14 -3.83
C GLU A 294 -5.96 -12.62 -4.15
N TYR A 295 -6.92 -12.75 -3.22
CA TYR A 295 -8.29 -12.27 -3.40
C TYR A 295 -8.31 -10.77 -3.70
N ASP A 296 -9.07 -10.37 -4.72
CA ASP A 296 -9.24 -8.96 -5.08
C ASP A 296 -9.96 -8.22 -3.95
N GLY A 297 -9.22 -7.35 -3.27
CA GLY A 297 -9.75 -6.55 -2.17
C GLY A 297 -10.88 -5.60 -2.60
N ASN A 298 -10.92 -5.18 -3.87
CA ASN A 298 -11.95 -4.27 -4.36
C ASN A 298 -13.34 -4.92 -4.39
N LEU A 299 -13.42 -6.24 -4.49
CA LEU A 299 -14.70 -6.98 -4.39
C LEU A 299 -15.37 -6.81 -3.01
N LEU A 300 -14.59 -6.49 -1.98
CA LEU A 300 -15.09 -6.26 -0.61
C LEU A 300 -15.70 -4.86 -0.43
N ARG A 301 -15.58 -3.96 -1.42
CA ARG A 301 -16.27 -2.66 -1.44
C ARG A 301 -17.75 -2.79 -1.74
N ARG A 302 -18.16 -3.89 -2.39
CA ARG A 302 -19.55 -4.08 -2.77
C ARG A 302 -20.37 -4.43 -1.54
N GLU A 303 -21.47 -3.70 -1.34
CA GLU A 303 -22.49 -4.09 -0.37
C GLU A 303 -23.18 -5.36 -0.87
N LEU A 304 -22.66 -6.53 -0.49
CA LEU A 304 -23.29 -7.81 -0.83
C LEU A 304 -24.66 -7.99 -0.15
N PHE A 305 -24.92 -7.23 0.93
CA PHE A 305 -26.17 -7.23 1.67
C PHE A 305 -26.56 -5.77 1.95
N GLY A 306 -27.74 -5.36 1.50
CA GLY A 306 -28.22 -3.98 1.63
C GLY A 306 -28.36 -3.55 3.09
N CYS A 307 -27.41 -2.75 3.56
CA CYS A 307 -27.57 -1.91 4.73
C CYS A 307 -27.54 -0.47 4.22
N PRO A 308 -28.46 0.42 4.66
CA PRO A 308 -28.41 1.82 4.26
C PRO A 308 -27.13 2.47 4.83
N SER A 309 -26.09 2.58 4.00
CA SER A 309 -24.92 3.42 4.28
C SER A 309 -25.20 4.83 3.74
N PRO A 310 -24.78 5.89 4.45
CA PRO A 310 -24.82 7.23 3.89
C PRO A 310 -23.99 7.28 2.60
N ALA A 311 -24.54 7.92 1.56
CA ALA A 311 -23.85 8.11 0.29
C ALA A 311 -22.50 8.80 0.53
N SER A 312 -21.43 8.22 -0.01
CA SER A 312 -20.13 8.88 -0.02
C SER A 312 -20.15 10.03 -1.05
N PRO A 313 -19.32 11.07 -0.88
CA PRO A 313 -19.17 12.13 -1.89
C PRO A 313 -18.78 11.60 -3.28
N GLN A 314 -18.13 10.42 -3.33
CA GLN A 314 -17.79 9.77 -4.57
C GLN A 314 -19.01 9.11 -5.23
N SER A 315 -19.88 8.43 -4.46
CA SER A 315 -21.11 7.85 -5.01
C SER A 315 -22.03 8.92 -5.60
N SER A 316 -22.15 10.09 -4.95
CA SER A 316 -22.93 11.20 -5.52
C SER A 316 -22.32 11.73 -6.82
N ALA A 317 -20.99 11.89 -6.88
CA ALA A 317 -20.32 12.35 -8.09
C ALA A 317 -20.41 11.35 -9.26
N LEU A 318 -20.44 10.04 -8.96
CA LEU A 318 -20.63 8.99 -9.96
C LEU A 318 -22.09 8.91 -10.44
N GLU A 319 -23.06 9.14 -9.56
CA GLU A 319 -24.50 9.21 -9.89
C GLU A 319 -24.85 10.45 -10.72
N GLU A 320 -24.06 11.53 -10.61
CA GLU A 320 -24.20 12.74 -11.42
C GLU A 320 -23.64 12.60 -12.85
N LEU A 321 -22.92 11.51 -13.17
CA LEU A 321 -22.42 11.28 -14.52
C LEU A 321 -23.55 10.90 -15.48
N ASP A 322 -23.59 11.61 -16.61
CA ASP A 322 -24.48 11.27 -17.73
C ASP A 322 -23.98 10.00 -18.44
N GLU A 323 -24.71 8.90 -18.31
CA GLU A 323 -24.40 7.62 -18.97
C GLU A 323 -24.45 7.72 -20.51
N ASP A 324 -25.16 8.72 -21.06
CA ASP A 324 -25.23 8.97 -22.50
C ASP A 324 -24.04 9.83 -23.02
N ASP A 325 -23.17 10.31 -22.13
CA ASP A 325 -21.95 11.03 -22.52
C ASP A 325 -20.99 10.08 -23.27
N GLN A 326 -20.60 10.47 -24.48
CA GLN A 326 -19.61 9.73 -25.28
C GLN A 326 -18.26 9.53 -24.58
N CYS A 327 -17.94 10.37 -23.60
CA CYS A 327 -16.72 10.31 -22.79
C CYS A 327 -16.94 9.81 -21.37
N TYR A 328 -18.10 9.20 -21.11
CA TYR A 328 -18.48 8.62 -19.82
C TYR A 328 -17.37 7.76 -19.20
N ASP A 329 -16.76 6.84 -19.96
CA ASP A 329 -15.72 5.95 -19.41
C ASP A 329 -14.48 6.71 -18.91
N PHE A 330 -14.08 7.81 -19.57
CA PHE A 330 -12.98 8.67 -19.08
C PHE A 330 -13.39 9.42 -17.82
N ARG A 331 -14.61 9.97 -17.80
CA ARG A 331 -15.13 10.73 -16.64
C ARG A 331 -15.31 9.83 -15.42
N ARG A 332 -15.82 8.62 -15.62
CA ARG A 332 -15.94 7.60 -14.57
C ARG A 332 -14.57 7.25 -14.01
N GLU A 333 -13.58 7.00 -14.88
CA GLU A 333 -12.24 6.61 -14.43
C GLU A 333 -11.54 7.71 -13.63
N ARG A 334 -11.75 8.99 -13.99
CA ARG A 334 -11.27 10.14 -13.21
C ARG A 334 -11.81 10.14 -11.77
N LEU A 335 -13.03 9.63 -11.56
CA LEU A 335 -13.67 9.56 -10.24
C LEU A 335 -13.39 8.25 -9.49
N THR A 336 -12.75 7.27 -10.13
CA THR A 336 -12.40 5.99 -9.51
C THR A 336 -11.32 6.19 -8.45
N ILE A 337 -11.64 5.88 -7.19
CA ILE A 337 -10.67 5.86 -6.09
C ILE A 337 -10.04 4.47 -6.03
N HIS A 338 -8.78 4.38 -6.46
CA HIS A 338 -8.02 3.15 -6.37
C HIS A 338 -7.59 2.86 -4.94
N ARG A 339 -7.64 1.59 -4.53
CA ARG A 339 -7.05 1.14 -3.26
C ARG A 339 -5.53 1.26 -3.36
N VAL A 340 -4.89 1.82 -2.34
CA VAL A 340 -3.45 2.09 -2.32
C VAL A 340 -2.80 1.49 -1.07
N HIS A 341 -1.74 0.70 -1.24
CA HIS A 341 -0.85 0.27 -0.17
C HIS A 341 0.50 0.97 -0.31
N LEU A 342 0.75 1.96 0.54
CA LEU A 342 2.04 2.67 0.57
C LEU A 342 3.15 1.79 1.15
N TYR A 343 4.40 2.03 0.74
CA TYR A 343 5.60 1.38 1.29
C TYR A 343 5.43 -0.14 1.45
N PHE A 344 5.07 -0.81 0.36
CA PHE A 344 4.84 -2.25 0.30
C PHE A 344 6.11 -3.08 0.62
N LEU A 345 7.30 -2.50 0.47
CA LEU A 345 8.54 -3.07 0.98
C LEU A 345 9.16 -2.12 1.99
N GLN A 346 10.15 -2.62 2.74
CA GLN A 346 10.89 -1.83 3.72
C GLN A 346 11.49 -0.59 3.04
N TYR A 347 11.13 0.57 3.54
CA TYR A 347 11.65 1.85 3.12
C TYR A 347 12.26 2.60 4.29
N GLU A 348 13.49 3.05 4.11
CA GLU A 348 14.25 3.87 5.04
C GLU A 348 14.97 4.93 4.20
N ASP A 349 14.77 6.18 4.57
CA ASP A 349 15.40 7.32 3.90
C ASP A 349 16.05 8.21 4.96
N THR A 350 17.32 8.51 4.72
CA THR A 350 18.12 9.40 5.56
C THR A 350 18.38 10.65 4.75
N PRO A 351 17.55 11.70 4.90
CA PRO A 351 17.72 12.91 4.13
C PRO A 351 19.07 13.54 4.45
N THR A 352 19.71 14.10 3.43
CA THR A 352 20.94 14.86 3.59
C THR A 352 20.67 16.20 4.27
N GLU A 353 21.62 16.65 5.10
CA GLU A 353 21.48 17.88 5.88
C GLU A 353 21.44 19.15 5.00
N ASP A 354 21.98 19.09 3.78
CA ASP A 354 22.04 20.24 2.88
C ASP A 354 20.72 20.53 2.14
N GLY A 355 19.70 19.67 2.30
CA GLY A 355 18.37 19.89 1.72
C GLY A 355 18.35 19.86 0.18
N THR A 356 19.35 19.25 -0.46
CA THR A 356 19.45 19.20 -1.92
C THR A 356 18.98 17.88 -2.53
N ASP A 357 18.55 16.91 -1.71
CA ASP A 357 18.15 15.59 -2.19
C ASP A 357 17.01 15.63 -3.21
N ILE A 358 17.05 14.64 -4.10
CA ILE A 358 16.17 14.52 -5.25
C ILE A 358 15.62 13.10 -5.29
N THR A 359 14.31 12.94 -5.23
CA THR A 359 13.67 11.64 -5.42
C THR A 359 13.38 11.42 -6.89
N LEU A 360 13.84 10.30 -7.45
CA LEU A 360 13.36 9.84 -8.75
C LEU A 360 11.93 9.33 -8.59
N VAL A 361 10.99 9.93 -9.30
CA VAL A 361 9.57 9.60 -9.25
C VAL A 361 9.18 8.92 -10.56
N ALA A 362 8.70 7.69 -10.47
CA ALA A 362 8.23 6.94 -11.63
C ALA A 362 7.05 6.02 -11.27
N GLN A 363 6.43 5.48 -12.30
CA GLN A 363 5.35 4.51 -12.17
C GLN A 363 5.56 3.35 -13.15
N LEU A 364 5.02 2.17 -12.81
CA LEU A 364 5.10 1.00 -13.67
C LEU A 364 4.02 -0.05 -13.38
N SER A 365 3.86 -0.96 -14.33
CA SER A 365 3.13 -2.23 -14.22
C SER A 365 4.07 -3.43 -14.32
N MET A 366 3.52 -4.63 -14.15
CA MET A 366 4.28 -5.90 -14.15
C MET A 366 5.16 -6.11 -15.40
N ASP A 367 4.74 -5.65 -16.57
CA ASP A 367 5.45 -5.78 -17.85
C ASP A 367 6.70 -4.89 -17.99
N ARG A 368 7.01 -4.11 -16.95
CA ARG A 368 8.20 -3.24 -16.86
C ARG A 368 9.09 -3.52 -15.66
N LEU A 369 8.83 -4.58 -14.89
CA LEU A 369 9.63 -4.91 -13.69
C LEU A 369 11.13 -5.06 -13.98
N GLN A 370 11.50 -5.55 -15.17
CA GLN A 370 12.89 -5.73 -15.59
C GLN A 370 13.71 -4.44 -15.56
N MET A 371 13.08 -3.27 -15.64
CA MET A 371 13.77 -1.98 -15.59
C MET A 371 14.23 -1.60 -14.19
N LEU A 372 13.60 -2.14 -13.14
CA LEU A 372 13.83 -1.70 -11.76
C LEU A 372 15.27 -1.89 -11.29
N GLU A 373 15.86 -3.06 -11.55
CA GLU A 373 17.26 -3.29 -11.17
C GLU A 373 18.21 -2.35 -11.90
N ALA A 374 17.94 -2.06 -13.18
CA ALA A 374 18.76 -1.17 -13.98
C ALA A 374 18.65 0.27 -13.49
N ILE A 375 17.44 0.77 -13.21
CA ILE A 375 17.26 2.10 -12.59
C ILE A 375 18.02 2.18 -11.26
N CYS A 376 17.90 1.16 -10.42
CA CYS A 376 18.62 1.10 -9.14
C CYS A 376 20.15 1.00 -9.30
N LYS A 377 20.70 0.66 -10.47
CA LYS A 377 22.15 0.72 -10.73
C LYS A 377 22.58 2.08 -11.27
N HIS A 378 21.67 2.82 -11.90
CA HIS A 378 21.95 4.09 -12.58
C HIS A 378 21.63 5.32 -11.70
N TRP A 379 20.76 5.17 -10.72
CA TRP A 379 20.36 6.22 -9.80
C TRP A 379 20.72 5.80 -8.38
N GLU A 380 21.53 6.56 -7.66
CA GLU A 380 21.95 6.24 -6.28
C GLU A 380 21.02 6.85 -5.22
N GLY A 381 20.36 7.97 -5.56
CA GLY A 381 19.44 8.69 -4.68
C GLY A 381 18.14 7.97 -4.36
N PRO A 382 17.25 8.59 -3.56
CA PRO A 382 15.96 8.02 -3.22
C PRO A 382 15.07 7.87 -4.45
N ILE A 383 14.19 6.88 -4.42
CA ILE A 383 13.21 6.60 -5.48
C ILE A 383 11.83 6.43 -4.86
N SER A 384 10.81 7.04 -5.45
CA SER A 384 9.39 6.74 -5.18
C SER A 384 8.77 6.12 -6.43
N LEU A 385 8.31 4.87 -6.29
CA LEU A 385 7.72 4.07 -7.37
C LEU A 385 6.28 3.69 -7.02
N ALA A 386 5.37 4.03 -7.91
CA ALA A 386 4.00 3.53 -7.85
C ALA A 386 3.81 2.35 -8.82
N LEU A 387 3.27 1.25 -8.31
CA LEU A 387 3.14 -0.06 -8.95
C LEU A 387 1.65 -0.35 -9.20
N TYR A 388 1.21 -0.36 -10.46
CA TYR A 388 -0.17 -0.68 -10.81
C TYR A 388 -0.37 -2.20 -10.98
N MET A 389 -0.93 -2.86 -9.96
CA MET A 389 -0.91 -4.33 -9.83
C MET A 389 -2.21 -4.88 -9.23
N SER A 390 -2.57 -6.12 -9.56
CA SER A 390 -3.56 -6.88 -8.79
C SER A 390 -2.96 -7.37 -7.46
N ASP A 391 -3.79 -7.88 -6.55
CA ASP A 391 -3.29 -8.51 -5.31
C ASP A 391 -2.34 -9.69 -5.59
N ALA A 392 -2.67 -10.53 -6.57
CA ALA A 392 -1.81 -11.64 -7.00
C ALA A 392 -0.47 -11.15 -7.57
N GLU A 393 -0.49 -10.11 -8.42
CA GLU A 393 0.70 -9.50 -8.99
C GLU A 393 1.59 -8.84 -7.92
N ALA A 394 0.99 -8.21 -6.90
CA ALA A 394 1.75 -7.66 -5.77
C ALA A 394 2.53 -8.74 -5.01
N GLN A 395 1.99 -9.97 -4.89
CA GLN A 395 2.73 -11.10 -4.32
C GLN A 395 3.84 -11.61 -5.24
N GLN A 396 3.62 -11.62 -6.55
CA GLN A 396 4.67 -11.93 -7.51
C GLN A 396 5.81 -10.92 -7.43
N PHE A 397 5.48 -9.63 -7.33
CA PHE A 397 6.43 -8.55 -7.12
C PHE A 397 7.22 -8.71 -5.82
N LEU A 398 6.57 -9.04 -4.70
CA LEU A 398 7.25 -9.30 -3.43
C LEU A 398 8.32 -10.39 -3.58
N ARG A 399 7.99 -11.50 -4.25
CA ARG A 399 8.94 -12.59 -4.51
C ARG A 399 10.08 -12.15 -5.44
N TYR A 400 9.77 -11.40 -6.49
CA TYR A 400 10.75 -10.84 -7.41
C TYR A 400 11.76 -9.94 -6.68
N ALA A 401 11.28 -8.98 -5.88
CA ALA A 401 12.13 -8.07 -5.14
C ALA A 401 12.98 -8.78 -4.08
N GLN A 402 12.44 -9.81 -3.42
CA GLN A 402 13.19 -10.62 -2.44
C GLN A 402 14.27 -11.50 -3.07
N ALA A 403 14.09 -11.91 -4.33
CA ALA A 403 15.06 -12.71 -5.07
C ALA A 403 16.17 -11.87 -5.72
N SER A 404 15.95 -10.57 -5.89
CA SER A 404 16.94 -9.65 -6.44
C SER A 404 17.89 -9.13 -5.36
N GLU A 405 19.20 -9.38 -5.51
CA GLU A 405 20.22 -8.84 -4.61
C GLU A 405 20.27 -7.30 -4.61
N VAL A 406 19.90 -6.66 -5.72
CA VAL A 406 19.88 -5.20 -5.82
C VAL A 406 18.70 -4.64 -5.02
N LEU A 407 17.49 -5.15 -5.29
CA LEU A 407 16.27 -4.59 -4.70
C LEU A 407 16.13 -4.93 -3.22
N LYS A 408 16.52 -6.14 -2.81
CA LYS A 408 16.45 -6.58 -1.41
C LYS A 408 17.31 -5.73 -0.47
N ASN A 409 18.49 -5.32 -0.95
CA ASN A 409 19.47 -4.58 -0.16
C ASN A 409 19.25 -3.06 -0.20
N ARG A 410 18.50 -2.56 -1.17
CA ARG A 410 18.25 -1.13 -1.33
C ARG A 410 17.01 -0.67 -0.54
N LYS A 411 17.21 0.18 0.48
CA LYS A 411 16.15 0.64 1.39
C LYS A 411 15.62 2.04 1.09
N ASN A 412 16.31 2.83 0.26
CA ASN A 412 15.85 4.16 -0.16
C ASN A 412 14.89 4.13 -1.38
N VAL A 413 14.16 3.03 -1.58
CA VAL A 413 13.14 2.90 -2.64
C VAL A 413 11.77 2.69 -2.00
N GLY A 414 10.89 3.68 -2.14
CA GLY A 414 9.50 3.59 -1.72
C GLY A 414 8.67 2.90 -2.80
N TYR A 415 8.10 1.74 -2.47
CA TYR A 415 7.22 0.99 -3.38
C TYR A 415 5.77 1.17 -2.95
N HIS A 416 4.93 1.76 -3.79
CA HIS A 416 3.52 2.05 -3.49
C HIS A 416 2.63 1.24 -4.43
N VAL A 417 1.89 0.26 -3.91
CA VAL A 417 0.99 -0.55 -4.75
C VAL A 417 -0.33 0.17 -4.93
N VAL A 418 -0.69 0.46 -6.18
CA VAL A 418 -2.01 0.95 -6.58
C VAL A 418 -2.75 -0.24 -7.19
N TYR A 419 -3.83 -0.68 -6.54
CA TYR A 419 -4.52 -1.89 -6.96
C TYR A 419 -5.34 -1.65 -8.23
N LYS A 420 -5.25 -2.62 -9.16
CA LYS A 420 -5.95 -2.59 -10.46
C LYS A 420 -7.46 -2.48 -10.30
N GLU A 421 -8.06 -1.55 -11.02
CA GLU A 421 -9.51 -1.31 -11.08
C GLU A 421 -9.82 -0.51 -12.36
N GLY A 422 -11.01 -0.66 -12.92
CA GLY A 422 -11.39 0.08 -14.13
C GLY A 422 -10.81 -0.48 -15.42
N GLN A 423 -10.96 0.28 -16.51
CA GLN A 423 -10.66 -0.16 -17.88
C GLN A 423 -9.43 0.50 -18.51
N PHE A 424 -8.96 1.60 -17.94
CA PHE A 424 -7.79 2.32 -18.42
C PHE A 424 -6.62 2.16 -17.47
N TYR A 425 -5.41 2.39 -17.96
CA TYR A 425 -4.27 2.62 -17.09
C TYR A 425 -4.37 4.04 -16.49
N PRO A 426 -4.55 4.23 -15.17
CA PRO A 426 -4.78 5.54 -14.57
C PRO A 426 -3.45 6.30 -14.37
N VAL A 427 -2.71 6.54 -15.47
CA VAL A 427 -1.30 6.97 -15.49
C VAL A 427 -1.01 8.15 -14.56
N ASN A 428 -1.84 9.18 -14.60
CA ASN A 428 -1.62 10.41 -13.84
C ASN A 428 -1.94 10.24 -12.35
N LEU A 429 -2.94 9.44 -12.00
CA LEU A 429 -3.19 9.05 -10.60
C LEU A 429 -2.00 8.27 -10.05
N VAL A 430 -1.47 7.30 -10.79
CA VAL A 430 -0.32 6.48 -10.34
C VAL A 430 0.94 7.35 -10.20
N ARG A 431 1.19 8.29 -11.13
CA ARG A 431 2.26 9.31 -10.98
C ARG A 431 2.08 10.15 -9.73
N ASN A 432 0.85 10.60 -9.44
CA ASN A 432 0.55 11.40 -8.26
C ASN A 432 0.76 10.61 -6.96
N VAL A 433 0.46 9.31 -6.92
CA VAL A 433 0.76 8.45 -5.76
C VAL A 433 2.27 8.43 -5.47
N ALA A 434 3.12 8.29 -6.50
CA ALA A 434 4.56 8.36 -6.34
C ALA A 434 5.03 9.77 -5.94
N LEU A 435 4.56 10.81 -6.63
CA LEU A 435 4.93 12.21 -6.35
C LEU A 435 4.60 12.62 -4.90
N LYS A 436 3.41 12.30 -4.41
CA LYS A 436 2.96 12.64 -3.04
C LYS A 436 3.79 11.97 -1.95
N ASN A 437 4.42 10.83 -2.26
CA ASN A 437 5.17 10.04 -1.29
C ASN A 437 6.69 10.14 -1.49
N ALA A 438 7.16 11.04 -2.37
CA ALA A 438 8.52 11.51 -2.36
C ALA A 438 8.75 12.38 -1.11
N ASN A 439 9.82 12.09 -0.35
CA ASN A 439 10.09 12.78 0.92
C ASN A 439 11.17 13.88 0.79
N THR A 440 11.76 14.06 -0.38
CA THR A 440 12.83 15.04 -0.63
C THR A 440 12.29 16.40 -1.11
N PRO A 441 13.06 17.50 -0.98
CA PRO A 441 12.62 18.83 -1.43
C PRO A 441 12.43 18.94 -2.95
N TYR A 442 13.16 18.14 -3.72
CA TYR A 442 13.09 18.12 -5.18
C TYR A 442 12.72 16.73 -5.69
N VAL A 443 12.14 16.67 -6.88
CA VAL A 443 11.73 15.43 -7.55
C VAL A 443 12.23 15.42 -8.99
N PHE A 444 12.69 14.26 -9.46
CA PHE A 444 12.98 14.01 -10.86
C PHE A 444 11.87 13.17 -11.47
N LEU A 445 11.02 13.80 -12.28
CA LEU A 445 9.83 13.20 -12.86
C LEU A 445 10.20 12.44 -14.14
N THR A 446 10.16 11.11 -14.09
CA THR A 446 10.56 10.23 -15.19
C THR A 446 9.58 9.09 -15.45
N ASP A 447 9.68 8.49 -16.63
CA ASP A 447 9.07 7.19 -16.91
C ASP A 447 10.07 6.06 -16.59
N VAL A 448 9.55 4.87 -16.26
CA VAL A 448 10.36 3.70 -15.87
C VAL A 448 11.22 3.16 -17.01
N ASP A 449 10.91 3.48 -18.25
CA ASP A 449 11.62 3.00 -19.42
C ASP A 449 12.93 3.78 -19.69
N PHE A 450 13.30 4.72 -18.81
CA PHE A 450 14.51 5.51 -18.93
C PHE A 450 15.59 5.11 -17.93
N LEU A 451 16.82 5.03 -18.43
CA LEU A 451 18.01 4.90 -17.61
C LEU A 451 18.75 6.24 -17.55
N PRO A 452 18.91 6.82 -16.36
CA PRO A 452 19.76 7.99 -16.13
C PRO A 452 21.23 7.72 -16.48
N MET A 453 21.98 8.77 -16.84
CA MET A 453 23.44 8.67 -16.86
C MET A 453 24.00 8.38 -15.47
N TYR A 454 25.13 7.66 -15.40
CA TYR A 454 25.83 7.46 -14.13
C TYR A 454 26.25 8.80 -13.52
N GLY A 455 26.10 8.94 -12.20
CA GLY A 455 26.39 10.18 -11.48
C GLY A 455 25.38 11.30 -11.70
N LEU A 456 24.24 11.04 -12.35
CA LEU A 456 23.21 12.07 -12.57
C LEU A 456 22.67 12.62 -11.25
N TYR A 457 22.50 11.79 -10.22
CA TYR A 457 22.00 12.22 -8.91
C TYR A 457 22.82 13.39 -8.34
N ASP A 458 24.13 13.22 -8.19
CA ASP A 458 25.00 14.26 -7.66
C ASP A 458 25.10 15.49 -8.59
N TYR A 459 25.06 15.27 -9.90
CA TYR A 459 25.03 16.38 -10.86
C TYR A 459 23.77 17.24 -10.68
N LEU A 460 22.62 16.61 -10.49
CA LEU A 460 21.36 17.30 -10.27
C LEU A 460 21.35 18.01 -8.91
N ARG A 461 21.85 17.40 -7.83
CA ARG A 461 22.00 18.06 -6.52
C ARG A 461 22.84 19.34 -6.59
N ARG A 462 23.94 19.33 -7.34
CA ARG A 462 24.72 20.56 -7.61
C ARG A 462 23.94 21.56 -8.46
N SER A 463 23.18 21.07 -9.45
CA SER A 463 22.40 21.92 -10.36
C SER A 463 21.25 22.63 -9.64
N VAL A 464 20.57 22.00 -8.68
CA VAL A 464 19.48 22.68 -7.93
C VAL A 464 20.00 23.88 -7.14
N VAL A 465 21.22 23.81 -6.60
CA VAL A 465 21.90 24.92 -5.90
C VAL A 465 22.37 25.98 -6.90
N GLN A 466 23.10 25.57 -7.94
CA GLN A 466 23.64 26.50 -8.96
C GLN A 466 22.55 27.29 -9.67
N MET A 467 21.37 26.69 -9.82
CA MET A 467 20.22 27.31 -10.46
C MET A 467 19.30 28.04 -9.48
N ASP A 468 19.63 28.12 -8.19
CA ASP A 468 18.83 28.80 -7.16
C ASP A 468 17.36 28.35 -7.13
N MET A 469 17.14 27.03 -7.21
CA MET A 469 15.79 26.45 -7.26
C MET A 469 15.02 26.59 -5.93
N SER A 470 15.70 26.87 -4.82
CA SER A 470 15.04 27.16 -3.55
C SER A 470 14.18 28.42 -3.64
N ASN A 471 14.68 29.45 -4.34
CA ASN A 471 14.06 30.78 -4.39
C ASN A 471 13.37 31.10 -5.74
N THR A 472 13.61 30.30 -6.78
CA THR A 472 13.07 30.55 -8.12
C THR A 472 12.23 29.39 -8.65
N LYS A 473 11.20 29.72 -9.43
CA LYS A 473 10.38 28.72 -10.14
C LYS A 473 11.11 28.24 -11.39
N LYS A 474 11.90 27.18 -11.24
CA LYS A 474 12.63 26.54 -12.35
C LYS A 474 12.28 25.08 -12.45
N ALA A 475 12.26 24.58 -13.68
CA ALA A 475 12.18 23.16 -14.00
C ALA A 475 13.42 22.80 -14.84
N LEU A 476 14.30 21.97 -14.31
CA LEU A 476 15.53 21.59 -15.00
C LEU A 476 15.24 20.42 -15.94
N VAL A 477 15.34 20.67 -17.24
CA VAL A 477 15.11 19.66 -18.28
C VAL A 477 16.35 18.77 -18.40
N VAL A 478 16.12 17.45 -18.30
CA VAL A 478 17.12 16.40 -18.60
C VAL A 478 16.85 15.88 -20.02
N PRO A 479 17.75 16.14 -20.99
CA PRO A 479 17.57 15.67 -22.36
C PRO A 479 17.47 14.16 -22.49
N ALA A 480 16.46 13.73 -23.24
CA ALA A 480 16.17 12.32 -23.49
C ALA A 480 16.68 11.88 -24.87
N PHE A 481 17.24 10.67 -24.90
CA PHE A 481 17.69 9.97 -26.10
C PHE A 481 17.06 8.56 -26.12
N GLU A 482 17.12 7.87 -27.25
CA GLU A 482 16.63 6.49 -27.39
C GLU A 482 17.63 5.61 -28.11
N THR A 483 17.55 4.31 -27.79
CA THR A 483 18.12 3.26 -28.61
C THR A 483 17.02 2.38 -29.15
N LEU A 484 17.25 1.77 -30.32
CA LEU A 484 16.40 0.71 -30.87
C LEU A 484 16.94 -0.69 -30.51
N ARG A 485 18.07 -0.77 -29.80
CA ARG A 485 18.76 -2.02 -29.46
C ARG A 485 18.41 -2.45 -28.04
N TYR A 486 18.02 -3.71 -27.85
CA TYR A 486 17.77 -4.26 -26.51
C TYR A 486 19.02 -4.37 -25.64
N ARG A 487 20.21 -4.37 -26.26
CA ARG A 487 21.50 -4.35 -25.56
C ARG A 487 22.25 -3.09 -25.97
N LEU A 488 22.69 -2.33 -24.98
CA LEU A 488 23.41 -1.08 -25.14
C LEU A 488 24.62 -1.08 -24.22
N SER A 489 25.80 -0.75 -24.75
CA SER A 489 26.89 -0.28 -23.90
C SER A 489 26.55 1.14 -23.48
N PHE A 490 26.15 1.31 -22.22
CA PHE A 490 25.62 2.59 -21.76
C PHE A 490 26.73 3.66 -21.75
N PRO A 491 26.52 4.82 -22.37
CA PRO A 491 27.56 5.85 -22.46
C PRO A 491 27.87 6.43 -21.08
N LYS A 492 29.16 6.55 -20.77
CA LYS A 492 29.65 7.05 -19.48
C LYS A 492 29.80 8.57 -19.43
N SER A 493 29.72 9.23 -20.59
CA SER A 493 29.89 10.68 -20.70
C SER A 493 29.09 11.25 -21.87
N LYS A 494 28.90 12.58 -21.86
CA LYS A 494 28.34 13.33 -22.99
C LYS A 494 29.14 13.09 -24.28
N ALA A 495 30.47 13.05 -24.21
CA ALA A 495 31.32 12.83 -25.38
C ALA A 495 31.07 11.45 -26.02
N GLU A 496 30.92 10.41 -25.21
CA GLU A 496 30.59 9.06 -25.69
C GLU A 496 29.17 9.01 -26.27
N LEU A 497 28.19 9.64 -25.61
CA LEU A 497 26.84 9.78 -26.13
C LEU A 497 26.82 10.47 -27.51
N LEU A 498 27.58 11.56 -27.69
CA LEU A 498 27.69 12.26 -28.97
C LEU A 498 28.28 11.38 -30.06
N SER A 499 29.35 10.65 -29.75
CA SER A 499 29.93 9.65 -30.66
C SER A 499 28.89 8.60 -31.08
N MET A 500 28.10 8.12 -30.13
CA MET A 500 27.03 7.14 -30.38
C MET A 500 25.88 7.70 -31.25
N LEU A 501 25.55 8.98 -31.11
CA LEU A 501 24.60 9.67 -31.99
C LEU A 501 25.15 9.79 -33.41
N ASP A 502 26.43 10.16 -33.55
CA ASP A 502 27.08 10.33 -34.86
C ASP A 502 27.24 9.00 -35.59
N MET A 503 27.42 7.90 -34.85
CA MET A 503 27.42 6.53 -35.39
C MET A 503 26.01 5.96 -35.67
N GLY A 504 24.94 6.68 -35.33
CA GLY A 504 23.55 6.20 -35.51
C GLY A 504 23.19 5.02 -34.61
N THR A 505 23.83 4.88 -33.45
CA THR A 505 23.51 3.85 -32.45
C THR A 505 22.50 4.34 -31.40
N LEU A 506 22.44 5.66 -31.21
CA LEU A 506 21.45 6.38 -30.43
C LEU A 506 20.77 7.42 -31.31
N TYR A 507 19.59 7.84 -30.88
CA TYR A 507 18.82 8.89 -31.52
C TYR A 507 18.30 9.88 -30.48
N THR A 508 17.95 11.08 -30.91
CA THR A 508 17.14 12.00 -30.11
C THR A 508 15.77 11.37 -29.86
N PHE A 509 15.27 11.43 -28.63
CA PHE A 509 14.07 10.68 -28.25
C PHE A 509 12.87 11.06 -29.11
N ARG A 510 12.20 10.05 -29.69
CA ARG A 510 11.00 10.17 -30.54
C ARG A 510 11.12 11.10 -31.74
N TYR A 511 12.34 11.39 -32.23
CA TYR A 511 12.54 12.32 -33.36
C TYR A 511 11.79 11.94 -34.64
N HIS A 512 11.44 10.67 -34.81
CA HIS A 512 10.77 10.13 -35.99
C HIS A 512 9.25 9.94 -35.81
N VAL A 513 8.72 10.04 -34.58
CA VAL A 513 7.29 9.78 -34.27
C VAL A 513 6.61 11.00 -33.68
N TRP A 514 7.29 11.72 -32.80
CA TRP A 514 6.73 12.84 -32.05
C TRP A 514 7.75 13.98 -31.87
N PRO A 515 8.17 14.66 -32.96
CA PRO A 515 9.16 15.73 -32.87
C PRO A 515 8.71 16.89 -31.97
N LYS A 516 7.43 17.28 -32.05
CA LYS A 516 6.87 18.40 -31.27
C LYS A 516 7.05 18.24 -29.76
N GLY A 517 6.97 17.01 -29.25
CA GLY A 517 7.14 16.74 -27.83
C GLY A 517 8.53 17.03 -27.27
N HIS A 518 9.56 17.11 -28.11
CA HIS A 518 10.95 17.21 -27.63
C HIS A 518 11.80 18.26 -28.36
N ALA A 519 11.37 18.75 -29.52
CA ALA A 519 12.08 19.75 -30.31
C ALA A 519 12.47 21.02 -29.52
N PRO A 520 11.63 21.57 -28.61
CA PRO A 520 11.99 22.72 -27.79
C PRO A 520 13.23 22.53 -26.89
N THR A 521 13.66 21.28 -26.66
CA THR A 521 14.94 20.98 -25.99
C THR A 521 16.14 21.54 -26.77
N ASN A 522 16.00 21.77 -28.09
CA ASN A 522 17.06 22.22 -29.00
C ASN A 522 18.33 21.35 -28.89
N TYR A 523 18.22 20.10 -29.32
CA TYR A 523 19.32 19.13 -29.28
C TYR A 523 20.57 19.60 -30.05
N ALA A 524 20.42 20.38 -31.12
CA ALA A 524 21.55 20.96 -31.85
C ALA A 524 22.38 21.89 -30.96
N LYS A 525 21.72 22.79 -30.21
CA LYS A 525 22.36 23.64 -29.20
C LYS A 525 22.91 22.81 -28.04
N TRP A 526 22.18 21.78 -27.60
CA TRP A 526 22.63 20.92 -26.50
C TRP A 526 24.00 20.27 -26.77
N ARG A 527 24.26 19.82 -28.01
CA ARG A 527 25.53 19.14 -28.36
C ARG A 527 26.77 19.95 -27.97
N THR A 528 26.74 21.27 -28.14
CA THR A 528 27.89 22.17 -27.86
C THR A 528 27.74 22.97 -26.56
N ALA A 529 26.55 22.98 -25.94
CA ALA A 529 26.30 23.74 -24.72
C ALA A 529 27.19 23.28 -23.55
N THR A 530 27.76 24.25 -22.84
CA THR A 530 28.53 24.07 -21.60
C THR A 530 27.83 24.67 -20.38
N THR A 531 26.85 25.56 -20.60
CA THR A 531 26.02 26.18 -19.57
C THR A 531 24.54 25.86 -19.78
N PRO A 532 23.72 25.84 -18.72
CA PRO A 532 22.27 25.71 -18.84
C PRO A 532 21.66 26.82 -19.69
N TYR A 533 20.61 26.50 -20.45
CA TYR A 533 19.92 27.46 -21.29
C TYR A 533 18.41 27.31 -21.20
N LYS A 534 17.71 28.44 -21.33
CA LYS A 534 16.25 28.49 -21.29
C LYS A 534 15.65 27.87 -22.55
N VAL A 535 14.56 27.14 -22.37
CA VAL A 535 13.71 26.60 -23.45
C VAL A 535 12.85 27.72 -24.03
N GLU A 536 12.75 27.78 -25.35
CA GLU A 536 11.68 28.48 -26.04
C GLU A 536 10.48 27.55 -26.11
N TRP A 537 9.53 27.70 -25.17
CA TRP A 537 8.43 26.74 -25.01
C TRP A 537 7.49 26.75 -26.23
N GLU A 538 7.03 25.56 -26.62
CA GLU A 538 6.04 25.35 -27.68
C GLU A 538 4.92 24.39 -27.20
N PRO A 539 3.70 24.48 -27.77
CA PRO A 539 2.63 23.54 -27.47
C PRO A 539 3.04 22.09 -27.69
N ASP A 540 2.48 21.21 -26.87
CA ASP A 540 2.75 19.77 -26.85
C ASP A 540 4.16 19.36 -26.32
N PHE A 541 4.97 20.31 -25.82
CA PHE A 541 6.28 20.00 -25.24
C PHE A 541 6.18 19.09 -24.00
N GLU A 542 6.98 18.03 -23.97
CA GLU A 542 6.86 16.91 -23.03
C GLU A 542 8.22 16.44 -22.44
N PRO A 543 9.05 17.34 -21.86
CA PRO A 543 10.36 17.00 -21.31
C PRO A 543 10.29 16.11 -20.05
N TYR A 544 11.46 15.64 -19.61
CA TYR A 544 11.67 15.08 -18.28
C TYR A 544 12.36 16.11 -17.42
N VAL A 545 11.82 16.39 -16.23
CA VAL A 545 12.21 17.57 -15.45
C VAL A 545 12.52 17.24 -14.00
N VAL A 546 13.50 17.95 -13.46
CA VAL A 546 13.70 18.12 -12.02
C VAL A 546 13.01 19.40 -11.59
N VAL A 547 12.17 19.32 -10.56
CA VAL A 547 11.40 20.44 -10.05
C VAL A 547 11.28 20.34 -8.53
N LYS A 548 10.91 21.43 -7.85
CA LYS A 548 10.54 21.37 -6.43
C LYS A 548 9.34 20.44 -6.25
N ARG A 549 9.31 19.69 -5.15
CA ARG A 549 8.27 18.67 -4.87
C ARG A 549 6.86 19.25 -4.80
N ASP A 550 6.71 20.50 -4.40
CA ASP A 550 5.44 21.24 -4.33
C ASP A 550 4.91 21.71 -5.70
N CYS A 551 5.45 21.17 -6.79
CA CYS A 551 4.89 21.29 -8.14
C CYS A 551 3.43 20.81 -8.23
N PRO A 552 2.65 21.27 -9.24
CA PRO A 552 1.30 20.79 -9.49
C PRO A 552 1.25 19.26 -9.66
N GLU A 553 0.14 18.66 -9.25
CA GLU A 553 -0.15 17.26 -9.56
C GLU A 553 -0.47 17.08 -11.05
N TYR A 554 -0.28 15.86 -11.56
CA TYR A 554 -0.74 15.50 -12.89
C TYR A 554 -2.27 15.48 -12.96
N ASP A 555 -2.87 16.11 -13.98
CA ASP A 555 -4.34 16.15 -14.12
C ASP A 555 -4.90 14.75 -14.40
N GLN A 556 -5.76 14.27 -13.50
CA GLN A 556 -6.28 12.91 -13.50
C GLN A 556 -7.39 12.67 -14.54
N ARG A 557 -7.85 13.70 -15.26
CA ARG A 557 -8.77 13.51 -16.40
C ARG A 557 -8.12 12.75 -17.56
N PHE A 558 -6.79 12.83 -17.67
CA PHE A 558 -6.03 12.13 -18.70
C PHE A 558 -5.62 10.75 -18.20
N VAL A 559 -6.45 9.76 -18.52
CA VAL A 559 -6.18 8.33 -18.31
C VAL A 559 -5.68 7.68 -19.60
N GLY A 560 -5.01 6.53 -19.48
CA GLY A 560 -4.46 5.80 -20.60
C GLY A 560 -3.36 6.55 -21.36
N PHE A 561 -3.45 6.53 -22.70
CA PHE A 561 -2.48 7.13 -23.61
C PHE A 561 -2.90 8.53 -24.09
N GLY A 562 -1.92 9.45 -24.13
CA GLY A 562 -2.06 10.79 -24.70
C GLY A 562 -2.31 11.88 -23.67
N TRP A 563 -1.73 13.07 -23.91
CA TRP A 563 -1.92 14.30 -23.12
C TRP A 563 -1.62 14.23 -21.60
N ASN A 564 -1.09 13.09 -21.13
CA ASN A 564 -0.86 12.84 -19.71
C ASN A 564 0.25 13.71 -19.09
N LYS A 565 1.48 13.73 -19.63
CA LYS A 565 2.58 14.57 -19.14
C LYS A 565 2.58 15.96 -19.79
N VAL A 566 2.06 16.08 -21.02
CA VAL A 566 1.89 17.38 -21.71
C VAL A 566 1.09 18.36 -20.84
N SER A 567 -0.04 17.92 -20.27
CA SER A 567 -0.87 18.76 -19.40
C SER A 567 -0.12 19.26 -18.17
N HIS A 568 0.67 18.41 -17.52
CA HIS A 568 1.50 18.78 -16.37
C HIS A 568 2.58 19.81 -16.73
N ILE A 569 3.29 19.62 -17.86
CA ILE A 569 4.30 20.59 -18.32
C ILE A 569 3.65 21.92 -18.72
N MET A 570 2.47 21.87 -19.32
CA MET A 570 1.70 23.07 -19.66
C MET A 570 1.27 23.84 -18.40
N GLU A 571 0.86 23.15 -17.33
CA GLU A 571 0.55 23.81 -16.06
C GLU A 571 1.79 24.42 -15.39
N LEU A 572 2.98 23.80 -15.52
CA LEU A 572 4.24 24.44 -15.09
C LEU A 572 4.53 25.74 -15.85
N ASP A 573 4.39 25.76 -17.18
CA ASP A 573 4.57 27.00 -17.96
C ASP A 573 3.51 28.06 -17.59
N ALA A 574 2.25 27.66 -17.40
CA ALA A 574 1.18 28.56 -16.96
C ALA A 574 1.43 29.15 -15.55
N GLN A 575 2.23 28.47 -14.72
CA GLN A 575 2.70 28.96 -13.42
C GLN A 575 4.01 29.75 -13.49
N GLU A 576 4.46 30.09 -14.71
CA GLU A 576 5.67 30.87 -15.02
C GLU A 576 6.98 30.20 -14.58
N TYR A 577 7.04 28.85 -14.65
CA TYR A 577 8.31 28.15 -14.45
C TYR A 577 9.26 28.41 -15.62
N ASP A 578 10.52 28.69 -15.29
CA ASP A 578 11.60 28.72 -16.26
C ASP A 578 12.09 27.29 -16.54
N LEU A 579 11.81 26.78 -17.74
CA LEU A 579 12.34 25.50 -18.20
C LEU A 579 13.79 25.67 -18.67
N MET A 580 14.72 25.03 -17.98
CA MET A 580 16.17 25.18 -18.18
C MET A 580 16.81 23.85 -18.59
N VAL A 581 17.34 23.74 -19.81
CA VAL A 581 18.02 22.53 -20.28
C VAL A 581 19.40 22.42 -19.65
N LEU A 582 19.69 21.27 -19.04
CA LEU A 582 20.99 20.99 -18.45
C LEU A 582 21.99 20.48 -19.51
N PRO A 583 23.19 21.10 -19.62
CA PRO A 583 24.11 20.83 -20.72
C PRO A 583 24.84 19.50 -20.59
N ASN A 584 24.97 18.95 -19.38
CA ASN A 584 25.75 17.74 -19.10
C ASN A 584 24.92 16.62 -18.47
N ALA A 585 23.58 16.72 -18.47
CA ALA A 585 22.69 15.64 -18.09
C ALA A 585 22.13 14.95 -19.34
N PHE A 586 21.91 13.64 -19.26
CA PHE A 586 21.12 12.90 -20.23
C PHE A 586 20.53 11.64 -19.62
N MET A 587 19.52 11.11 -20.30
CA MET A 587 18.90 9.82 -20.01
C MET A 587 18.55 9.10 -21.30
N ILE A 588 18.51 7.77 -21.26
CA ILE A 588 18.27 6.94 -22.45
C ILE A 588 17.03 6.06 -22.24
N HIS A 589 16.08 6.19 -23.16
CA HIS A 589 14.92 5.32 -23.30
C HIS A 589 15.34 3.95 -23.83
N MET A 590 14.91 2.91 -23.13
CA MET A 590 15.16 1.52 -23.51
C MET A 590 13.96 0.95 -24.28
N PRO A 591 14.19 0.14 -25.35
CA PRO A 591 13.11 -0.46 -26.12
C PRO A 591 12.17 -1.31 -25.26
N HIS A 592 10.87 -1.14 -25.48
CA HIS A 592 9.83 -1.91 -24.81
C HIS A 592 8.63 -2.16 -25.73
N ALA A 593 7.79 -3.14 -25.36
CA ALA A 593 6.56 -3.43 -26.09
C ALA A 593 5.55 -2.26 -25.98
N PRO A 594 4.74 -1.98 -27.02
CA PRO A 594 3.65 -1.01 -26.94
C PRO A 594 2.64 -1.38 -25.85
N SER A 595 2.03 -0.39 -25.20
CA SER A 595 0.96 -0.61 -24.23
C SER A 595 -0.37 -0.98 -24.90
N PHE A 596 -1.33 -1.45 -24.10
CA PHE A 596 -2.68 -1.68 -24.59
C PHE A 596 -3.41 -0.37 -24.94
N ASP A 597 -3.22 0.69 -24.14
CA ASP A 597 -3.89 1.97 -24.35
C ASP A 597 -3.42 2.71 -25.60
N ILE A 598 -2.15 2.58 -26.01
CA ILE A 598 -1.72 3.13 -27.31
C ILE A 598 -2.42 2.40 -28.47
N SER A 599 -2.71 1.12 -28.31
CA SER A 599 -3.46 0.35 -29.32
C SER A 599 -4.92 0.82 -29.38
N LYS A 600 -5.57 1.03 -28.22
CA LYS A 600 -6.92 1.64 -28.14
C LYS A 600 -6.97 3.03 -28.78
N PHE A 601 -6.01 3.90 -28.46
CA PHE A 601 -5.92 5.25 -29.03
C PHE A 601 -5.84 5.22 -30.57
N ARG A 602 -5.04 4.30 -31.13
CA ARG A 602 -4.87 4.17 -32.58
C ARG A 602 -6.13 3.63 -33.27
N SER A 603 -6.83 2.69 -32.64
CA SER A 603 -7.97 2.00 -33.26
C SER A 603 -9.30 2.70 -33.04
N SER A 604 -9.49 3.44 -31.95
CA SER A 604 -10.79 4.03 -31.56
C SER A 604 -10.90 5.51 -31.94
N PRO A 605 -11.82 5.89 -32.86
CA PRO A 605 -12.16 7.29 -33.11
C PRO A 605 -12.77 7.97 -31.88
N SER A 606 -13.63 7.26 -31.14
CA SER A 606 -14.26 7.77 -29.91
C SER A 606 -13.22 8.15 -28.85
N TYR A 607 -12.19 7.31 -28.64
CA TYR A 607 -11.09 7.64 -27.73
C TYR A 607 -10.42 8.97 -28.10
N ARG A 608 -10.12 9.17 -29.39
CA ARG A 608 -9.47 10.40 -29.89
C ARG A 608 -10.38 11.61 -29.77
N HIS A 609 -11.68 11.44 -30.01
CA HIS A 609 -12.67 12.48 -29.77
C HIS A 609 -12.68 12.91 -28.31
N CYS A 610 -12.78 11.95 -27.38
CA CYS A 610 -12.77 12.24 -25.95
C CYS A 610 -11.48 12.88 -25.46
N LEU A 611 -10.33 12.42 -25.95
CA LEU A 611 -9.05 13.06 -25.61
C LEU A 611 -9.02 14.54 -26.02
N ASN A 612 -9.55 14.87 -27.20
CA ASN A 612 -9.66 16.25 -27.67
C ASN A 612 -10.65 17.07 -26.83
N THR A 613 -11.82 16.53 -26.51
CA THR A 613 -12.79 17.18 -25.63
C THR A 613 -12.19 17.50 -24.26
N LEU A 614 -11.50 16.53 -23.64
CA LEU A 614 -10.84 16.70 -22.35
C LEU A 614 -9.68 17.70 -22.40
N LYS A 615 -8.95 17.77 -23.52
CA LYS A 615 -7.93 18.79 -23.78
C LYS A 615 -8.54 20.19 -23.80
N ASP A 616 -9.65 20.38 -24.51
CA ASP A 616 -10.32 21.67 -24.58
C ASP A 616 -10.86 22.12 -23.21
N GLU A 617 -11.44 21.19 -22.44
CA GLU A 617 -11.84 21.44 -21.06
C GLU A 617 -10.64 21.83 -20.18
N PHE A 618 -9.52 21.11 -20.30
CA PHE A 618 -8.30 21.41 -19.53
C PHE A 618 -7.78 22.82 -19.84
N HIS A 619 -7.74 23.21 -21.11
CA HIS A 619 -7.36 24.56 -21.50
C HIS A 619 -8.28 25.64 -20.90
N GLN A 620 -9.59 25.41 -20.91
CA GLN A 620 -10.55 26.34 -20.32
C GLN A 620 -10.32 26.48 -18.81
N ASP A 621 -10.12 25.36 -18.11
CA ASP A 621 -9.86 25.36 -16.67
C ASP A 621 -8.54 26.05 -16.33
N LEU A 622 -7.49 25.79 -17.11
CA LEU A 622 -6.19 26.44 -16.94
C LEU A 622 -6.28 27.95 -17.18
N SER A 623 -7.07 28.38 -18.18
CA SER A 623 -7.33 29.80 -18.46
C SER A 623 -8.12 30.47 -17.34
N ARG A 624 -9.07 29.77 -16.72
CA ARG A 624 -9.82 30.28 -15.57
C ARG A 624 -8.93 30.41 -14.33
N LYS A 625 -8.03 29.46 -14.13
CA LYS A 625 -7.16 29.36 -12.95
C LYS A 625 -6.01 30.37 -12.97
N TYR A 626 -5.34 30.55 -14.11
CA TYR A 626 -4.13 31.37 -14.25
C TYR A 626 -4.31 32.62 -15.13
N GLY A 627 -5.51 32.82 -15.68
CA GLY A 627 -5.81 33.90 -16.62
C GLY A 627 -5.46 33.54 -18.07
N SER A 628 -6.10 34.22 -19.03
CA SER A 628 -5.93 33.95 -20.46
C SER A 628 -4.52 34.25 -20.97
N ALA A 629 -3.80 35.17 -20.32
CA ALA A 629 -2.41 35.52 -20.66
C ALA A 629 -1.42 34.39 -20.34
N ALA A 630 -1.73 33.53 -19.36
CA ALA A 630 -0.92 32.35 -19.05
C ALA A 630 -0.95 31.31 -20.18
N LEU A 631 -1.97 31.34 -21.05
CA LEU A 631 -2.08 30.48 -22.23
C LEU A 631 -1.71 31.22 -23.52
N LYS A 632 -0.60 31.95 -23.47
CA LYS A 632 -0.02 32.79 -24.55
C LYS A 632 0.05 32.15 -25.95
N TYR A 633 -0.11 30.82 -26.05
CA TYR A 633 -0.01 30.04 -27.28
C TYR A 633 -1.36 29.59 -27.89
N LEU A 634 -2.47 29.61 -27.15
CA LEU A 634 -3.79 29.23 -27.69
C LEU A 634 -4.38 30.32 -28.58
N THR A 635 -4.04 31.59 -28.33
CA THR A 635 -4.41 32.73 -29.17
C THR A 635 -3.78 32.65 -30.57
N ALA A 636 -2.63 31.97 -30.70
CA ALA A 636 -1.95 31.78 -31.98
C ALA A 636 -2.58 30.65 -32.83
N GLN A 637 -3.10 29.59 -32.21
CA GLN A 637 -3.75 28.47 -32.92
C GLN A 637 -5.17 28.78 -33.40
N ARG A 638 -5.87 29.77 -32.83
CA ARG A 638 -7.19 30.22 -33.32
C ARG A 638 -7.10 31.20 -34.51
N ASN A 639 -5.91 31.74 -34.78
CA ASN A 639 -5.66 32.71 -35.84
C ASN A 639 -4.92 32.10 -37.06
N MET A 640 -4.74 30.78 -37.07
CA MET A 640 -4.32 29.96 -38.22
C MET A 640 -5.43 28.98 -38.55
#